data_AF-A0A318EGA2-F1
#
_entry.id   AF-A0A318EGA2-F1
#
_cell.length_a   1.000
_cell.length_b   1.000
_cell.length_c   1.000
_cell.angle_alpha   90.00
_cell.angle_beta   90.00
_cell.angle_gamma   90.00
#
_symmetry.space_group_name_H-M   'P 1'
#
loop_
_entity.id
_entity.type
_entity.pdbx_description
1 polymer ?
#
loop_
_entity_poly.entity_id
_entity_poly.type
_entity_poly.pdbx_seq_one_letter_code
_entity_poly.pdbx_strand_id
1 'polypeptide(L)'
;MIAFLIQQVLVITTVALAFYLSNIILSIDDIKEAMSGKSYLESQYFKDQLINKIYSANQFMDYQKDFEVAGEYNGNKEVTISQFLNDNSEMSQFSETQIYSLQDLVDWSQGQIEMISLYEALTDYLYGTNNIEATSKPATVMDADADEIDSDESLTADYKTFSDNMKSLGIAVTSDMLQIEVPKENYLTTKTSLIDYCLENDDFSEIEKISMEMQEALNNIAEEYTFYNQYAAYFKSVDSSNFKIYIQDYKGDILFNNCVGDNTNYEEYFNNNISCGIIYNATTNEFSFTNFIIDDVYSNVDLFKIPDQVNYIYAVGIDSRYLHSDEFSVANYNYDHNRDSIIVLVVSMLIILICFIYLVAVSGRSDKDEEIHLNGFDKIKTEIGAGIGIVIGAGILGFFPINSLNNRLSTQVLVIGVMGLESMLFTLEFLSLTKRIKAGQLWKNSILYMIIKWSRIFFRYRKVTTKIVILYSAFLIITLGLLDIVFSDGSFFMLLVWFVFVGVVGIILLREAVARQRIMNGIEKITSGDLDNKIDVTDLKGSNQLLAQAINNIGEGLHNAVDASMRNERLKTDLITNVSHDIKTPLTSIINYVDLIKRENIEDEKIKGYVDILDKKSQRLKNLTEDLVEASKISSGNIKLEMTKINFVELINQTEGEFSEKFGAKGLQVIKTIPEDSVSINADGRRIWRVVENLYNNIAKYAMENSRVYIDLKADKDQVVFSVKNISEHPLNINADELTERFIRGDVSRSTEGSGLGLSIAKNLTNLQKGTFEIYLDGDLFRVTITFPRVV
;
A
#
# COMPACT_ATOMS: atom_id res chain seq x y z
N MET A 1 -3.64 -11.31 -31.03
CA MET A 1 -4.29 -12.63 -31.20
C MET A 1 -3.42 -13.75 -30.65
N ILE A 2 -2.15 -13.88 -31.07
CA ILE A 2 -1.21 -14.90 -30.57
C ILE A 2 -1.03 -14.85 -29.04
N ALA A 3 -0.83 -13.66 -28.46
CA ALA A 3 -0.73 -13.51 -27.00
C ALA A 3 -1.99 -13.95 -26.24
N PHE A 4 -3.18 -13.78 -26.82
CA PHE A 4 -4.44 -14.23 -26.20
C PHE A 4 -4.55 -15.76 -26.23
N LEU A 5 -4.19 -16.39 -27.35
CA LEU A 5 -4.14 -17.85 -27.45
C LEU A 5 -3.13 -18.45 -26.45
N ILE A 6 -1.94 -17.85 -26.33
CA ILE A 6 -0.92 -18.30 -25.37
C ILE A 6 -1.41 -18.12 -23.93
N GLN A 7 -2.15 -17.06 -23.63
CA GLN A 7 -2.77 -16.88 -22.32
C GLN A 7 -3.81 -17.97 -22.01
N GLN A 8 -4.64 -18.36 -22.99
CA GLN A 8 -5.59 -19.46 -22.82
C GLN A 8 -4.88 -20.80 -22.60
N VAL A 9 -3.81 -21.06 -23.37
CA VAL A 9 -2.95 -22.25 -23.18
C VAL A 9 -2.34 -22.25 -21.77
N LEU A 10 -1.86 -21.10 -21.28
CA LEU A 10 -1.29 -20.97 -19.93
C LEU A 10 -2.33 -21.30 -18.84
N VAL A 11 -3.54 -20.78 -18.96
CA VAL A 11 -4.62 -21.05 -17.98
C VAL A 11 -5.01 -22.53 -18.01
N ILE A 12 -5.23 -23.10 -19.19
CA ILE A 12 -5.63 -24.51 -19.34
C ILE A 12 -4.53 -25.44 -18.80
N THR A 13 -3.26 -25.19 -19.13
CA THR A 13 -2.13 -25.99 -18.63
C THR A 13 -1.95 -25.87 -17.13
N THR A 14 -2.14 -24.69 -16.54
CA THR A 14 -2.05 -24.48 -15.08
C THR A 14 -3.14 -25.22 -14.33
N VAL A 15 -4.38 -25.16 -14.83
CA VAL A 15 -5.53 -25.88 -14.25
C VAL A 15 -5.35 -27.39 -14.38
N ALA A 16 -4.91 -27.87 -15.55
CA ALA A 16 -4.60 -29.29 -15.74
C ALA A 16 -3.50 -29.76 -14.78
N LEU A 17 -2.43 -28.96 -14.62
CA LEU A 17 -1.33 -29.27 -13.70
C LEU A 17 -1.81 -29.41 -12.25
N ALA A 18 -2.64 -28.48 -11.78
CA ALA A 18 -3.20 -28.51 -10.43
C ALA A 18 -4.06 -29.78 -10.19
N PHE A 19 -4.81 -30.22 -11.20
CA PHE A 19 -5.58 -31.46 -11.14
C PHE A 19 -4.69 -32.72 -11.09
N TYR A 20 -3.64 -32.76 -11.92
CA TYR A 20 -2.67 -33.87 -11.86
C TYR A 20 -1.95 -33.92 -10.51
N LEU A 21 -1.57 -32.77 -9.94
CA LEU A 21 -0.97 -32.67 -8.60
C LEU A 21 -1.89 -33.20 -7.50
N SER A 22 -3.19 -32.89 -7.54
CA SER A 22 -4.14 -33.39 -6.52
C SER A 22 -4.36 -34.90 -6.56
N ASN A 23 -3.97 -35.57 -7.64
CA ASN A 23 -4.13 -37.02 -7.80
C ASN A 23 -2.86 -37.82 -7.48
N ILE A 24 -1.74 -37.17 -7.13
CA ILE A 24 -0.51 -37.86 -6.71
C ILE A 24 -0.63 -38.22 -5.22
N ILE A 25 -1.01 -39.47 -4.94
CA ILE A 25 -1.18 -40.04 -3.59
C ILE A 25 0.05 -40.89 -3.25
N LEU A 26 1.25 -40.35 -3.38
CA LEU A 26 2.49 -41.05 -3.03
C LEU A 26 3.36 -40.13 -2.18
N SER A 27 4.08 -40.71 -1.23
CA SER A 27 5.09 -39.96 -0.48
C SER A 27 6.21 -39.53 -1.43
N ILE A 28 6.97 -38.50 -1.04
CA ILE A 28 8.12 -38.03 -1.84
C ILE A 28 9.14 -39.16 -2.05
N ASP A 29 9.26 -40.09 -1.11
CA ASP A 29 10.22 -41.20 -1.21
C ASP A 29 9.72 -42.29 -2.16
N ASP A 30 8.42 -42.60 -2.17
CA ASP A 30 7.83 -43.54 -3.14
C ASP A 30 7.94 -43.00 -4.58
N ILE A 31 7.80 -41.68 -4.75
CA ILE A 31 7.99 -41.00 -6.03
C ILE A 31 9.43 -41.14 -6.52
N LYS A 32 10.43 -41.02 -5.64
CA LYS A 32 11.85 -41.21 -6.01
C LYS A 32 12.10 -42.65 -6.45
N GLU A 33 11.52 -43.63 -5.78
CA GLU A 33 11.65 -45.04 -6.18
C GLU A 33 11.01 -45.32 -7.53
N ALA A 34 9.79 -44.81 -7.78
CA ALA A 34 9.12 -44.95 -9.08
C ALA A 34 9.93 -44.30 -10.22
N MET A 35 10.58 -43.18 -9.95
CA MET A 35 11.46 -42.49 -10.91
C MET A 35 12.81 -43.19 -11.11
N SER A 36 13.25 -44.04 -10.19
CA SER A 36 14.51 -44.79 -10.29
C SER A 36 14.43 -46.00 -11.23
N GLY A 37 13.23 -46.35 -11.70
CA GLY A 37 12.99 -47.46 -12.62
C GLY A 37 12.74 -48.81 -11.93
N LYS A 38 12.66 -48.85 -10.59
CA LYS A 38 12.20 -50.02 -9.84
C LYS A 38 10.73 -50.30 -10.15
N SER A 39 10.38 -51.57 -10.33
CA SER A 39 8.98 -52.00 -10.46
C SER A 39 8.22 -51.88 -9.14
N TYR A 40 6.88 -51.85 -9.17
CA TYR A 40 6.06 -51.80 -7.96
C TYR A 40 6.44 -52.91 -6.96
N LEU A 41 6.65 -54.14 -7.43
CA LEU A 41 7.04 -55.29 -6.58
C LEU A 41 8.42 -55.14 -5.90
N GLU A 42 9.28 -54.27 -6.44
CA GLU A 42 10.61 -53.98 -5.87
C GLU A 42 10.62 -52.72 -4.99
N SER A 43 9.49 -52.01 -4.91
CA SER A 43 9.35 -50.77 -4.15
C SER A 43 9.17 -51.02 -2.65
N GLN A 44 9.66 -50.09 -1.84
CA GLN A 44 9.41 -50.09 -0.39
C GLN A 44 7.92 -49.91 -0.10
N TYR A 45 7.22 -49.11 -0.91
CA TYR A 45 5.77 -48.92 -0.82
C TYR A 45 4.98 -50.24 -0.89
N PHE A 46 5.35 -51.14 -1.81
CA PHE A 46 4.75 -52.47 -1.89
C PHE A 46 5.05 -53.32 -0.65
N LYS A 47 6.29 -53.27 -0.15
CA LYS A 47 6.67 -54.04 1.05
C LYS A 47 5.86 -53.60 2.27
N ASP A 48 5.76 -52.30 2.52
CA ASP A 48 5.03 -51.76 3.66
C ASP A 48 3.55 -52.15 3.58
N GLN A 49 2.96 -52.10 2.39
CA GLN A 49 1.60 -52.57 2.12
C GLN A 49 1.42 -54.07 2.38
N LEU A 50 2.37 -54.91 1.94
CA LEU A 50 2.34 -56.35 2.18
C LEU A 50 2.44 -56.66 3.68
N ILE A 51 3.37 -56.02 4.39
CA ILE A 51 3.58 -56.22 5.84
C ILE A 51 2.32 -55.83 6.62
N ASN A 52 1.73 -54.66 6.33
CA ASN A 52 0.49 -54.23 6.97
C ASN A 52 -0.67 -55.19 6.71
N LYS A 53 -0.73 -55.78 5.50
CA LYS A 53 -1.78 -56.75 5.16
C LYS A 53 -1.58 -58.09 5.86
N ILE A 54 -0.34 -58.56 6.00
CA ILE A 54 0.00 -59.75 6.79
C ILE A 54 -0.43 -59.55 8.25
N TYR A 55 -0.13 -58.38 8.84
CA TYR A 55 -0.57 -58.05 10.19
C TYR A 55 -2.10 -58.09 10.32
N SER A 56 -2.81 -57.44 9.38
CA SER A 56 -4.28 -57.44 9.36
C SER A 56 -4.87 -58.85 9.24
N ALA A 57 -4.23 -59.73 8.46
CA ALA A 57 -4.68 -61.10 8.31
C ALA A 57 -4.45 -61.93 9.58
N ASN A 58 -3.32 -61.75 10.26
CA ASN A 58 -3.06 -62.43 11.53
C ASN A 58 -4.00 -61.96 12.63
N GLN A 59 -4.26 -60.66 12.71
CA GLN A 59 -5.26 -60.09 13.61
C GLN A 59 -6.65 -60.66 13.32
N PHE A 60 -7.04 -60.77 12.04
CA PHE A 60 -8.31 -61.40 11.66
C PHE A 60 -8.40 -62.86 12.11
N MET A 61 -7.32 -63.63 11.95
CA MET A 61 -7.27 -65.04 12.36
C MET A 61 -7.30 -65.22 13.87
N ASP A 62 -6.77 -64.26 14.63
CA ASP A 62 -6.83 -64.30 16.08
C ASP A 62 -8.28 -64.10 16.54
N TYR A 63 -8.93 -63.03 16.08
CA TYR A 63 -10.35 -62.77 16.37
C TYR A 63 -11.28 -63.88 15.86
N GLN A 64 -10.90 -64.56 14.76
CA GLN A 64 -11.66 -65.70 14.26
C GLN A 64 -11.85 -66.79 15.33
N LYS A 65 -10.85 -67.02 16.20
CA LYS A 65 -10.95 -68.01 17.28
C LYS A 65 -12.05 -67.65 18.27
N ASP A 66 -12.27 -66.35 18.49
CA ASP A 66 -13.22 -65.83 19.46
C ASP A 66 -14.66 -65.83 18.93
N PHE A 67 -14.85 -65.64 17.62
CA PHE A 67 -16.19 -65.56 17.03
C PHE A 67 -16.70 -66.86 16.36
N GLU A 68 -15.84 -67.84 16.08
CA GLU A 68 -16.20 -69.01 15.28
C GLU A 68 -16.15 -70.36 16.00
N VAL A 69 -16.96 -71.30 15.53
CA VAL A 69 -16.90 -72.72 15.89
C VAL A 69 -16.95 -73.53 14.60
N ALA A 70 -15.95 -74.40 14.39
CA ALA A 70 -15.81 -75.18 13.15
C ALA A 70 -15.77 -74.34 11.85
N GLY A 71 -15.24 -73.10 11.91
CA GLY A 71 -15.03 -72.23 10.75
C GLY A 71 -16.22 -71.36 10.32
N GLU A 72 -17.32 -71.42 11.08
CA GLU A 72 -18.49 -70.57 10.90
C GLU A 72 -18.77 -69.73 12.15
N TYR A 73 -19.25 -68.51 11.94
CA TYR A 73 -19.69 -67.64 13.03
C TYR A 73 -20.79 -68.35 13.84
N ASN A 74 -20.61 -68.43 15.15
CA ASN A 74 -21.56 -69.10 16.03
C ASN A 74 -22.00 -68.18 17.16
N GLY A 75 -23.08 -67.44 16.95
CA GLY A 75 -23.66 -66.56 17.96
C GLY A 75 -24.12 -67.27 19.25
N ASN A 76 -24.33 -68.58 19.20
CA ASN A 76 -24.68 -69.40 20.37
C ASN A 76 -23.44 -69.92 21.12
N LYS A 77 -22.22 -69.51 20.73
CA LYS A 77 -20.99 -69.84 21.44
C LYS A 77 -21.05 -69.22 22.83
N GLU A 78 -20.84 -70.04 23.85
CA GLU A 78 -20.71 -69.60 25.23
C GLU A 78 -19.30 -69.02 25.45
N VAL A 79 -19.23 -67.75 25.81
CA VAL A 79 -17.97 -67.00 26.01
C VAL A 79 -17.98 -66.29 27.36
N THR A 80 -16.79 -66.05 27.90
CA THR A 80 -16.60 -65.28 29.13
C THR A 80 -16.02 -63.90 28.80
N ILE A 81 -16.42 -62.88 29.55
CA ILE A 81 -15.93 -61.50 29.36
C ILE A 81 -14.39 -61.43 29.44
N SER A 82 -13.80 -62.26 30.30
CA SER A 82 -12.35 -62.36 30.48
C SER A 82 -11.59 -62.77 29.21
N GLN A 83 -12.23 -63.39 28.21
CA GLN A 83 -11.61 -63.75 26.94
C GLN A 83 -11.27 -62.53 26.08
N PHE A 84 -11.95 -61.40 26.30
CA PHE A 84 -11.81 -60.17 25.52
C PHE A 84 -11.08 -59.05 26.29
N LEU A 85 -10.42 -59.40 27.38
CA LEU A 85 -9.56 -58.50 28.16
C LEU A 85 -8.12 -58.64 27.72
N ASN A 86 -7.37 -57.53 27.71
CA ASN A 86 -5.95 -57.55 27.34
C ASN A 86 -5.11 -58.42 28.32
N ASP A 87 -4.12 -59.15 27.77
CA ASP A 87 -3.21 -60.08 28.48
C ASP A 87 -2.46 -59.49 29.70
N ASN A 88 -2.43 -58.16 29.88
CA ASN A 88 -1.83 -57.51 31.04
C ASN A 88 -2.72 -57.56 32.31
N SER A 89 -3.89 -58.20 32.25
CA SER A 89 -4.82 -58.35 33.38
C SER A 89 -4.51 -59.61 34.22
N GLU A 90 -3.30 -59.70 34.80
CA GLU A 90 -2.87 -60.89 35.58
C GLU A 90 -3.72 -61.25 36.82
N MET A 91 -4.80 -60.52 37.12
CA MET A 91 -5.87 -60.95 38.04
C MET A 91 -7.20 -60.30 37.63
N SER A 92 -7.81 -60.75 36.52
CA SER A 92 -9.24 -60.47 36.27
C SER A 92 -10.09 -61.13 37.35
N GLN A 93 -11.10 -60.40 37.81
CA GLN A 93 -11.98 -60.84 38.90
C GLN A 93 -13.25 -61.52 38.42
N PHE A 94 -13.45 -61.56 37.11
CA PHE A 94 -14.42 -62.45 36.50
C PHE A 94 -13.94 -63.90 36.63
N SER A 95 -14.53 -64.66 37.54
CA SER A 95 -14.39 -66.12 37.58
C SER A 95 -15.03 -66.77 36.34
N GLU A 96 -14.67 -68.01 36.03
CA GLU A 96 -15.26 -68.87 34.95
C GLU A 96 -16.80 -69.08 35.06
N THR A 97 -17.48 -68.33 35.93
CA THR A 97 -18.90 -68.46 36.27
C THR A 97 -19.81 -67.51 35.50
N GLN A 98 -19.30 -66.43 34.89
CA GLN A 98 -20.12 -65.51 34.08
C GLN A 98 -19.98 -65.81 32.59
N ILE A 99 -20.96 -66.54 32.07
CA ILE A 99 -21.00 -67.00 30.69
C ILE A 99 -22.15 -66.30 29.98
N TYR A 100 -21.85 -65.76 28.80
CA TYR A 100 -22.82 -65.10 27.92
C TYR A 100 -22.88 -65.81 26.57
N SER A 101 -24.01 -65.68 25.88
CA SER A 101 -24.06 -66.01 24.46
C SER A 101 -23.26 -64.95 23.69
N LEU A 102 -22.41 -65.37 22.77
CA LEU A 102 -21.60 -64.47 21.96
C LEU A 102 -22.45 -63.42 21.22
N GLN A 103 -23.61 -63.82 20.69
CA GLN A 103 -24.53 -62.91 20.00
C GLN A 103 -25.02 -61.78 20.92
N ASP A 104 -25.35 -62.09 22.17
CA ASP A 104 -25.84 -61.10 23.14
C ASP A 104 -24.77 -60.08 23.49
N LEU A 105 -23.51 -60.52 23.67
CA LEU A 105 -22.38 -59.60 23.89
C LEU A 105 -22.08 -58.74 22.67
N VAL A 106 -22.15 -59.30 21.47
CA VAL A 106 -21.98 -58.53 20.23
C VAL A 106 -23.09 -57.48 20.09
N ASP A 107 -24.34 -57.87 20.29
CA ASP A 107 -25.47 -56.93 20.22
C ASP A 107 -25.40 -55.85 21.31
N TRP A 108 -24.87 -56.19 22.48
CA TRP A 108 -24.62 -55.23 23.56
C TRP A 108 -23.51 -54.24 23.21
N SER A 109 -22.35 -54.75 22.77
CA SER A 109 -21.17 -53.95 22.44
C SER A 109 -21.38 -53.00 21.25
N GLN A 110 -22.24 -53.35 20.30
CA GLN A 110 -22.59 -52.50 19.15
C GLN A 110 -23.64 -51.41 19.50
N GLY A 111 -24.31 -51.53 20.66
CA GLY A 111 -25.26 -50.56 21.18
C GLY A 111 -24.62 -49.44 22.00
N GLN A 112 -25.41 -48.47 22.47
CA GLN A 112 -24.93 -47.54 23.49
C GLN A 112 -24.87 -48.27 24.84
N ILE A 113 -23.67 -48.36 25.42
CA ILE A 113 -23.47 -48.88 26.78
C ILE A 113 -24.04 -47.84 27.76
N GLU A 114 -25.25 -48.10 28.26
CA GLU A 114 -25.91 -47.26 29.27
C GLU A 114 -25.24 -47.48 30.62
N MET A 115 -24.70 -46.41 31.21
CA MET A 115 -24.14 -46.42 32.55
C MET A 115 -25.21 -45.93 33.53
N ILE A 116 -25.49 -46.72 34.56
CA ILE A 116 -26.45 -46.40 35.61
C ILE A 116 -25.75 -46.40 36.97
N SER A 117 -26.27 -45.70 37.96
CA SER A 117 -25.70 -45.78 39.31
C SER A 117 -25.90 -47.19 39.90
N LEU A 118 -24.99 -47.65 40.75
CA LEU A 118 -25.13 -48.92 41.45
C LEU A 118 -26.44 -48.97 42.28
N TYR A 119 -26.90 -47.82 42.76
CA TYR A 119 -28.22 -47.67 43.37
C TYR A 119 -29.36 -48.04 42.41
N GLU A 120 -29.38 -47.47 41.21
CA GLU A 120 -30.39 -47.79 40.20
C GLU A 120 -30.31 -49.26 39.78
N ALA A 121 -29.10 -49.80 39.60
CA ALA A 121 -28.88 -51.19 39.23
C ALA A 121 -29.41 -52.17 40.30
N LEU A 122 -29.14 -51.90 41.59
CA LEU A 122 -29.66 -52.69 42.72
C LEU A 122 -31.18 -52.50 42.90
N THR A 123 -31.70 -51.31 42.61
CA THR A 123 -33.14 -51.03 42.66
C THR A 123 -33.88 -51.78 41.55
N ASP A 124 -33.36 -51.75 40.33
CA ASP A 124 -33.89 -52.52 39.20
C ASP A 124 -33.82 -54.02 39.48
N TYR A 125 -32.75 -54.50 40.12
CA TYR A 125 -32.65 -55.89 40.55
C TYR A 125 -33.70 -56.25 41.61
N LEU A 126 -33.83 -55.46 42.68
CA LEU A 126 -34.74 -55.76 43.80
C LEU A 126 -36.23 -55.55 43.46
N TYR A 127 -36.55 -54.63 42.55
CA TYR A 127 -37.92 -54.16 42.28
C TYR A 127 -38.36 -54.27 40.80
N GLY A 128 -37.47 -54.66 39.89
CA GLY A 128 -37.75 -54.81 38.46
C GLY A 128 -38.72 -55.95 38.13
N THR A 129 -39.53 -55.75 37.09
CA THR A 129 -40.64 -56.65 36.72
C THR A 129 -40.23 -57.85 35.84
N ASN A 130 -38.94 -58.06 35.59
CA ASN A 130 -38.43 -59.17 34.81
C ASN A 130 -37.57 -60.12 35.68
N ASN A 131 -38.22 -61.18 36.19
CA ASN A 131 -37.67 -62.41 36.75
C ASN A 131 -36.58 -62.32 37.84
N ILE A 132 -37.02 -62.38 39.10
CA ILE A 132 -36.28 -63.11 40.14
C ILE A 132 -37.27 -64.06 40.84
N GLU A 133 -37.16 -65.37 40.59
CA GLU A 133 -37.58 -66.35 41.59
C GLU A 133 -36.63 -66.22 42.77
N ALA A 134 -36.93 -65.26 43.65
CA ALA A 134 -36.18 -64.98 44.86
C ALA A 134 -36.31 -66.17 45.82
N THR A 135 -35.40 -67.15 45.70
CA THR A 135 -35.25 -68.16 46.74
C THR A 135 -34.52 -67.57 47.95
N SER A 136 -35.35 -67.12 48.90
CA SER A 136 -35.11 -67.04 50.35
C SER A 136 -34.32 -65.86 50.94
N LYS A 137 -34.98 -64.71 51.10
CA LYS A 137 -35.40 -64.14 52.41
C LYS A 137 -36.28 -62.88 52.21
N PRO A 138 -37.28 -62.64 53.08
CA PRO A 138 -38.55 -62.04 52.65
C PRO A 138 -38.62 -60.52 52.77
N ALA A 139 -39.41 -59.95 51.85
CA ALA A 139 -40.03 -58.64 51.90
C ALA A 139 -40.56 -58.26 53.29
N THR A 140 -40.19 -57.07 53.78
CA THR A 140 -41.04 -56.28 54.69
C THR A 140 -40.75 -54.78 54.55
N VAL A 141 -41.67 -54.07 53.87
CA VAL A 141 -42.07 -52.66 54.04
C VAL A 141 -40.99 -51.57 53.97
N MET A 142 -40.99 -50.81 52.87
CA MET A 142 -41.05 -49.33 52.91
C MET A 142 -41.97 -48.85 51.79
N ASP A 143 -42.96 -48.06 52.18
CA ASP A 143 -44.04 -47.46 51.39
C ASP A 143 -43.78 -45.95 51.46
N ALA A 144 -43.46 -45.29 50.34
CA ALA A 144 -43.49 -43.84 50.20
C ALA A 144 -43.36 -43.43 48.72
N ASP A 145 -44.48 -42.96 48.18
CA ASP A 145 -44.67 -41.99 47.09
C ASP A 145 -43.41 -41.46 46.37
N ALA A 146 -43.26 -41.83 45.09
CA ALA A 146 -42.33 -41.19 44.16
C ALA A 146 -43.11 -40.22 43.24
N ASP A 147 -43.27 -38.97 43.70
CA ASP A 147 -43.54 -37.82 42.86
C ASP A 147 -42.22 -37.33 42.22
N GLU A 148 -42.26 -36.95 40.93
CA GLU A 148 -41.18 -36.27 40.20
C GLU A 148 -40.65 -35.06 40.99
N ILE A 149 -39.33 -34.92 41.20
CA ILE A 149 -38.65 -33.61 41.37
C ILE A 149 -37.15 -33.69 41.04
N ASP A 150 -36.73 -32.60 40.41
CA ASP A 150 -35.44 -32.20 39.84
C ASP A 150 -34.37 -31.73 40.88
N SER A 151 -33.09 -31.88 40.50
CA SER A 151 -31.85 -31.23 41.01
C SER A 151 -31.19 -31.62 42.36
N ASP A 152 -30.10 -32.39 42.25
CA ASP A 152 -28.83 -32.49 43.00
C ASP A 152 -28.72 -32.53 44.55
N GLU A 153 -29.67 -32.05 45.36
CA GLU A 153 -29.53 -32.05 46.84
C GLU A 153 -30.32 -33.16 47.58
N SER A 154 -31.19 -33.91 46.89
CA SER A 154 -32.04 -34.97 47.50
C SER A 154 -31.44 -36.38 47.43
N LEU A 155 -30.57 -36.68 46.47
CA LEU A 155 -30.04 -38.03 46.21
C LEU A 155 -29.22 -38.60 47.37
N THR A 156 -28.49 -37.75 48.11
CA THR A 156 -27.63 -38.21 49.23
C THR A 156 -28.41 -38.71 50.45
N ALA A 157 -29.64 -38.23 50.68
CA ALA A 157 -30.50 -38.72 51.76
C ALA A 157 -31.09 -40.11 51.44
N ASP A 158 -31.32 -40.39 50.15
CA ASP A 158 -31.84 -41.67 49.67
C ASP A 158 -30.78 -42.77 49.72
N TYR A 159 -29.54 -42.49 49.28
CA TYR A 159 -28.44 -43.47 49.35
C TYR A 159 -28.11 -43.93 50.77
N LYS A 160 -28.19 -43.03 51.76
CA LYS A 160 -27.92 -43.37 53.15
C LYS A 160 -29.00 -44.28 53.72
N THR A 161 -30.26 -43.97 53.43
CA THR A 161 -31.42 -44.78 53.86
C THR A 161 -31.39 -46.16 53.18
N PHE A 162 -31.07 -46.21 51.89
CA PHE A 162 -30.90 -47.46 51.13
C PHE A 162 -29.72 -48.30 51.64
N SER A 163 -28.56 -47.69 51.89
CA SER A 163 -27.37 -48.36 52.48
C SER A 163 -27.69 -48.96 53.86
N ASP A 164 -28.42 -48.24 54.71
CA ASP A 164 -28.81 -48.73 56.04
C ASP A 164 -29.82 -49.89 55.95
N ASN A 165 -30.74 -49.87 54.96
CA ASN A 165 -31.65 -50.98 54.66
C ASN A 165 -30.90 -52.21 54.14
N MET A 166 -29.96 -52.05 53.22
CA MET A 166 -29.12 -53.15 52.70
C MET A 166 -28.25 -53.79 53.80
N LYS A 167 -27.68 -52.98 54.69
CA LYS A 167 -26.97 -53.50 55.89
C LYS A 167 -27.87 -54.33 56.79
N SER A 168 -29.15 -53.98 56.91
CA SER A 168 -30.11 -54.76 57.73
C SER A 168 -30.43 -56.13 57.12
N LEU A 169 -30.27 -56.28 55.81
CA LEU A 169 -30.39 -57.54 55.07
C LEU A 169 -29.08 -58.36 55.09
N GLY A 170 -28.02 -57.81 55.67
CA GLY A 170 -26.71 -58.44 55.77
C GLY A 170 -25.77 -58.14 54.61
N ILE A 171 -26.06 -57.14 53.78
CA ILE A 171 -25.24 -56.77 52.61
C ILE A 171 -24.44 -55.50 52.90
N ALA A 172 -23.12 -55.54 52.73
CA ALA A 172 -22.23 -54.42 53.08
C ALA A 172 -22.00 -53.41 51.92
N VAL A 173 -22.96 -52.53 51.64
CA VAL A 173 -22.80 -51.41 50.67
C VAL A 173 -22.79 -50.05 51.38
N THR A 174 -21.84 -49.16 51.04
CA THR A 174 -21.76 -47.78 51.58
C THR A 174 -22.47 -46.77 50.67
N SER A 175 -22.79 -45.57 51.21
CA SER A 175 -23.38 -44.48 50.43
C SER A 175 -22.52 -44.04 49.24
N ASP A 176 -21.20 -44.17 49.37
CA ASP A 176 -20.25 -43.79 48.33
C ASP A 176 -20.19 -44.86 47.22
N MET A 177 -20.33 -46.15 47.59
CA MET A 177 -20.42 -47.25 46.61
C MET A 177 -21.68 -47.17 45.74
N LEU A 178 -22.81 -46.73 46.31
CA LEU A 178 -24.08 -46.60 45.59
C LEU A 178 -24.06 -45.57 44.44
N GLN A 179 -23.08 -44.66 44.46
CA GLN A 179 -22.87 -43.64 43.42
C GLN A 179 -21.97 -44.12 42.28
N ILE A 180 -21.34 -45.30 42.40
CA ILE A 180 -20.48 -45.85 41.36
C ILE A 180 -21.34 -46.14 40.12
N GLU A 181 -20.91 -45.66 38.96
CA GLU A 181 -21.55 -45.97 37.69
C GLU A 181 -21.16 -47.38 37.24
N VAL A 182 -22.16 -48.20 36.95
CA VAL A 182 -22.03 -49.58 36.47
C VAL A 182 -22.74 -49.73 35.12
N PRO A 183 -22.23 -50.55 34.19
CA PRO A 183 -22.91 -50.80 32.93
C PRO A 183 -24.23 -51.53 33.21
N LYS A 184 -25.33 -51.03 32.63
CA LYS A 184 -26.64 -51.66 32.76
C LYS A 184 -26.68 -52.98 32.00
N GLU A 185 -26.87 -54.07 32.72
CA GLU A 185 -26.97 -55.41 32.15
C GLU A 185 -28.26 -55.54 31.31
N ASN A 186 -28.09 -55.57 29.99
CA ASN A 186 -29.21 -55.69 29.04
C ASN A 186 -29.53 -57.15 28.67
N TYR A 187 -28.63 -58.09 28.98
CA TYR A 187 -28.74 -59.50 28.61
C TYR A 187 -28.42 -60.39 29.81
N LEU A 188 -29.16 -61.50 29.94
CA LEU A 188 -29.05 -62.44 31.05
C LEU A 188 -27.85 -63.38 30.86
N THR A 189 -27.02 -63.56 31.89
CA THR A 189 -26.00 -64.63 31.91
C THR A 189 -26.65 -66.00 32.02
N THR A 190 -25.98 -67.05 31.54
CA THR A 190 -26.48 -68.43 31.70
C THR A 190 -26.30 -69.00 33.11
N LYS A 191 -25.72 -68.23 34.04
CA LYS A 191 -25.40 -68.67 35.42
C LYS A 191 -25.75 -67.64 36.51
N THR A 192 -25.04 -66.51 36.58
CA THR A 192 -25.20 -65.46 37.62
C THR A 192 -24.86 -64.09 37.03
N SER A 193 -25.70 -63.07 37.19
CA SER A 193 -25.39 -61.67 36.80
C SER A 193 -24.21 -61.10 37.61
N LEU A 194 -23.67 -59.94 37.23
CA LEU A 194 -22.62 -59.27 38.02
C LEU A 194 -23.16 -58.92 39.41
N ILE A 195 -24.41 -58.46 39.47
CA ILE A 195 -25.09 -58.13 40.71
C ILE A 195 -25.33 -59.39 41.55
N ASP A 196 -25.78 -60.51 40.96
CA ASP A 196 -25.92 -61.79 41.67
C ASP A 196 -24.59 -62.24 42.29
N TYR A 197 -23.50 -62.14 41.53
CA TYR A 197 -22.17 -62.55 42.00
C TYR A 197 -21.70 -61.73 43.21
N CYS A 198 -21.88 -60.41 43.18
CA CYS A 198 -21.52 -59.54 44.32
C CYS A 198 -22.42 -59.78 45.53
N LEU A 199 -23.71 -60.10 45.32
CA LEU A 199 -24.65 -60.44 46.39
C LEU A 199 -24.38 -61.80 47.01
N GLU A 200 -24.01 -62.82 46.22
CA GLU A 200 -23.68 -64.17 46.70
C GLU A 200 -22.41 -64.20 47.55
N ASN A 201 -21.41 -63.37 47.21
CA ASN A 201 -20.13 -63.30 47.91
C ASN A 201 -20.08 -62.23 49.02
N ASP A 202 -21.14 -61.42 49.16
CA ASP A 202 -21.24 -60.29 50.09
C ASP A 202 -20.02 -59.34 49.99
N ASP A 203 -19.56 -59.08 48.76
CA ASP A 203 -18.42 -58.21 48.48
C ASP A 203 -18.69 -57.30 47.28
N PHE A 204 -18.85 -56.01 47.57
CA PHE A 204 -18.99 -54.93 46.60
C PHE A 204 -17.74 -54.05 46.51
N SER A 205 -16.66 -54.41 47.22
CA SER A 205 -15.46 -53.56 47.30
C SER A 205 -14.73 -53.42 45.97
N GLU A 206 -14.94 -54.35 45.04
CA GLU A 206 -14.27 -54.38 43.72
C GLU A 206 -15.22 -54.08 42.56
N ILE A 207 -16.48 -53.67 42.83
CA ILE A 207 -17.51 -53.45 41.81
C ILE A 207 -17.11 -52.41 40.74
N GLU A 208 -16.39 -51.36 41.15
CA GLU A 208 -15.87 -50.34 40.23
C GLU A 208 -14.86 -50.96 39.24
N LYS A 209 -13.94 -51.78 39.74
CA LYS A 209 -12.93 -52.45 38.92
C LYS A 209 -13.58 -53.45 37.95
N ILE A 210 -14.54 -54.24 38.44
CA ILE A 210 -15.24 -55.23 37.60
C ILE A 210 -16.09 -54.54 36.52
N SER A 211 -16.71 -53.40 36.85
CA SER A 211 -17.47 -52.59 35.89
C SER A 211 -16.58 -51.97 34.80
N MET A 212 -15.38 -51.52 35.18
CA MET A 212 -14.38 -51.04 34.22
C MET A 212 -13.89 -52.17 33.30
N GLU A 213 -13.58 -53.34 33.85
CA GLU A 213 -13.21 -54.53 33.06
C GLU A 213 -14.33 -54.92 32.08
N MET A 214 -15.59 -54.89 32.53
CA MET A 214 -16.75 -55.16 31.67
C MET A 214 -16.88 -54.18 30.51
N GLN A 215 -16.71 -52.88 30.79
CA GLN A 215 -16.77 -51.84 29.77
C GLN A 215 -15.61 -51.95 28.78
N GLU A 216 -14.40 -52.24 29.25
CA GLU A 216 -13.24 -52.48 28.40
C GLU A 216 -13.48 -53.68 27.47
N ALA A 217 -13.94 -54.81 28.02
CA ALA A 217 -14.24 -56.00 27.24
C ALA A 217 -15.34 -55.75 26.20
N LEU A 218 -16.42 -55.04 26.55
CA LEU A 218 -17.47 -54.69 25.57
C LEU A 218 -16.94 -53.79 24.45
N ASN A 219 -16.09 -52.81 24.77
CA ASN A 219 -15.46 -51.98 23.74
C ASN A 219 -14.52 -52.80 22.84
N ASN A 220 -13.71 -53.70 23.41
CA ASN A 220 -12.85 -54.59 22.65
C ASN A 220 -13.67 -55.50 21.74
N ILE A 221 -14.74 -56.14 22.25
CA ILE A 221 -15.66 -56.95 21.43
C ILE A 221 -16.24 -56.13 20.28
N ALA A 222 -16.62 -54.86 20.51
CA ALA A 222 -17.13 -53.99 19.45
C ALA A 222 -16.09 -53.77 18.35
N GLU A 223 -14.85 -53.45 18.72
CA GLU A 223 -13.74 -53.22 17.78
C GLU A 223 -13.38 -54.51 17.01
N GLU A 224 -13.20 -55.62 17.73
CA GLU A 224 -12.82 -56.92 17.19
C GLU A 224 -13.90 -57.48 16.27
N TYR A 225 -15.18 -57.40 16.66
CA TYR A 225 -16.30 -57.85 15.81
C TYR A 225 -16.44 -56.98 14.57
N THR A 226 -16.27 -55.65 14.68
CA THR A 226 -16.32 -54.75 13.52
C THR A 226 -15.21 -55.10 12.53
N PHE A 227 -14.00 -55.31 13.03
CA PHE A 227 -12.86 -55.74 12.21
C PHE A 227 -13.13 -57.11 11.57
N TYR A 228 -13.53 -58.11 12.36
CA TYR A 228 -13.86 -59.44 11.90
C TYR A 228 -14.92 -59.40 10.77
N ASN A 229 -16.03 -58.71 10.99
CA ASN A 229 -17.12 -58.63 10.02
C ASN A 229 -16.71 -57.90 8.72
N GLN A 230 -15.90 -56.83 8.84
CA GLN A 230 -15.38 -56.10 7.67
C GLN A 230 -14.45 -56.97 6.80
N TYR A 231 -13.61 -57.79 7.44
CA TYR A 231 -12.57 -58.56 6.75
C TYR A 231 -12.96 -60.02 6.45
N ALA A 232 -14.05 -60.54 7.03
CA ALA A 232 -14.49 -61.93 6.85
C ALA A 232 -14.71 -62.28 5.37
N ALA A 233 -15.40 -61.43 4.60
CA ALA A 233 -15.62 -61.67 3.17
C ALA A 233 -14.31 -61.59 2.35
N TYR A 234 -13.38 -60.73 2.76
CA TYR A 234 -12.10 -60.53 2.09
C TYR A 234 -11.16 -61.71 2.30
N PHE A 235 -11.07 -62.23 3.52
CA PHE A 235 -10.12 -63.30 3.88
C PHE A 235 -10.70 -64.71 3.65
N LYS A 236 -12.01 -64.95 3.80
CA LYS A 236 -12.56 -66.31 3.65
C LYS A 236 -12.79 -66.78 2.21
N SER A 237 -12.89 -65.87 1.24
CA SER A 237 -13.17 -66.24 -0.15
C SER A 237 -11.88 -66.48 -0.95
N VAL A 238 -11.86 -67.52 -1.77
CA VAL A 238 -10.74 -67.82 -2.67
C VAL A 238 -10.65 -66.80 -3.82
N ASP A 239 -11.75 -66.12 -4.16
CA ASP A 239 -11.84 -65.21 -5.32
C ASP A 239 -12.02 -63.73 -4.92
N SER A 240 -11.75 -63.36 -3.66
CA SER A 240 -11.98 -61.99 -3.16
C SER A 240 -10.79 -61.04 -3.35
N SER A 241 -9.55 -61.55 -3.39
CA SER A 241 -8.34 -60.72 -3.41
C SER A 241 -7.16 -61.42 -4.08
N ASN A 242 -6.22 -60.62 -4.60
CA ASN A 242 -4.91 -61.06 -5.07
C ASN A 242 -3.95 -61.40 -3.92
N PHE A 243 -4.25 -61.00 -2.68
CA PHE A 243 -3.50 -61.37 -1.48
C PHE A 243 -3.92 -62.77 -1.01
N LYS A 244 -2.96 -63.70 -1.05
CA LYS A 244 -3.15 -65.14 -0.85
C LYS A 244 -2.42 -65.63 0.39
N ILE A 245 -3.11 -66.35 1.25
CA ILE A 245 -2.63 -66.99 2.47
C ILE A 245 -3.09 -68.46 2.48
N TYR A 246 -2.17 -69.32 2.92
CA TYR A 246 -2.42 -70.72 3.23
C TYR A 246 -1.74 -71.07 4.55
N ILE A 247 -2.49 -71.69 5.47
CA ILE A 247 -1.99 -72.13 6.76
C ILE A 247 -2.45 -73.55 7.03
N GLN A 248 -1.50 -74.40 7.41
CA GLN A 248 -1.73 -75.80 7.71
C GLN A 248 -1.06 -76.20 9.02
N ASP A 249 -1.79 -76.90 9.88
CA ASP A 249 -1.27 -77.50 11.12
C ASP A 249 -0.40 -78.72 10.81
N TYR A 250 0.47 -79.13 11.73
CA TYR A 250 1.34 -80.31 11.58
C TYR A 250 0.58 -81.63 11.40
N LYS A 251 -0.71 -81.67 11.78
CA LYS A 251 -1.60 -82.82 11.54
C LYS A 251 -2.09 -82.92 10.09
N GLY A 252 -1.85 -81.89 9.30
CA GLY A 252 -2.31 -81.78 7.92
C GLY A 252 -3.65 -81.05 7.77
N ASP A 253 -4.27 -80.63 8.87
CA ASP A 253 -5.53 -79.87 8.87
C ASP A 253 -5.29 -78.43 8.38
N ILE A 254 -6.13 -77.96 7.46
CA ILE A 254 -6.07 -76.60 6.93
C ILE A 254 -6.70 -75.66 7.95
N LEU A 255 -5.90 -74.75 8.49
CA LEU A 255 -6.35 -73.76 9.48
C LEU A 255 -6.94 -72.52 8.82
N PHE A 256 -6.33 -72.08 7.72
CA PHE A 256 -6.80 -70.95 6.94
C PHE A 256 -6.39 -71.11 5.48
N ASN A 257 -7.30 -70.81 4.55
CA ASN A 257 -7.03 -70.93 3.13
C ASN A 257 -7.93 -70.02 2.30
N ASN A 258 -7.31 -69.13 1.53
CA ASN A 258 -8.00 -68.27 0.56
C ASN A 258 -7.36 -68.30 -0.84
N CYS A 259 -6.57 -69.35 -1.12
CA CYS A 259 -5.72 -69.40 -2.30
C CYS A 259 -5.91 -70.65 -3.16
N VAL A 260 -6.25 -71.79 -2.56
CA VAL A 260 -6.41 -73.06 -3.27
C VAL A 260 -7.73 -73.73 -2.90
N GLY A 261 -8.34 -74.48 -3.82
CA GLY A 261 -9.45 -75.36 -3.44
C GLY A 261 -8.94 -76.59 -2.67
N ASP A 262 -9.83 -77.29 -1.97
CA ASP A 262 -9.53 -78.40 -1.03
C ASP A 262 -8.63 -79.54 -1.58
N ASN A 263 -8.45 -79.64 -2.91
CA ASN A 263 -7.66 -80.68 -3.59
C ASN A 263 -6.37 -80.18 -4.26
N THR A 264 -5.94 -78.93 -4.02
CA THR A 264 -4.82 -78.31 -4.74
C THR A 264 -3.56 -78.23 -3.88
N ASN A 265 -2.38 -78.47 -4.46
CA ASN A 265 -1.10 -78.33 -3.76
C ASN A 265 -0.71 -76.85 -3.64
N TYR A 266 -0.58 -76.35 -2.40
CA TYR A 266 -0.22 -74.95 -2.13
C TYR A 266 1.18 -74.60 -2.67
N GLU A 267 2.16 -75.51 -2.62
CA GLU A 267 3.53 -75.23 -3.11
C GLU A 267 3.54 -75.03 -4.64
N GLU A 268 2.75 -75.84 -5.36
CA GLU A 268 2.61 -75.70 -6.81
C GLU A 268 1.88 -74.39 -7.17
N TYR A 269 0.85 -74.03 -6.40
CA TYR A 269 0.13 -72.77 -6.59
C TYR A 269 1.04 -71.56 -6.36
N PHE A 270 1.79 -71.55 -5.26
CA PHE A 270 2.71 -70.47 -4.91
C PHE A 270 3.85 -70.32 -5.92
N ASN A 271 4.47 -71.43 -6.34
CA ASN A 271 5.56 -71.37 -7.32
C ASN A 271 5.11 -70.89 -8.71
N ASN A 272 3.86 -71.15 -9.12
CA ASN A 272 3.38 -70.85 -10.47
C ASN A 272 2.61 -69.52 -10.58
N ASN A 273 1.94 -69.07 -9.51
CA ASN A 273 1.00 -67.93 -9.57
C ASN A 273 1.40 -66.75 -8.67
N ILE A 274 2.28 -66.95 -7.68
CA ILE A 274 2.68 -65.90 -6.73
C ILE A 274 4.02 -65.31 -7.18
N SER A 275 4.05 -64.01 -7.49
CA SER A 275 5.33 -63.36 -7.87
C SER A 275 6.14 -62.88 -6.70
N CYS A 276 5.50 -62.58 -5.57
CA CYS A 276 6.17 -62.20 -4.35
C CYS A 276 5.48 -62.88 -3.17
N GLY A 277 6.21 -63.72 -2.45
CA GLY A 277 5.64 -64.52 -1.37
C GLY A 277 6.69 -65.15 -0.46
N ILE A 278 6.21 -65.57 0.71
CA ILE A 278 6.99 -66.14 1.80
C ILE A 278 6.29 -67.43 2.22
N ILE A 279 7.04 -68.52 2.30
CA ILE A 279 6.60 -69.77 2.92
C ILE A 279 7.47 -69.98 4.15
N TYR A 280 6.86 -69.95 5.32
CA TYR A 280 7.49 -70.21 6.61
C TYR A 280 7.07 -71.58 7.12
N ASN A 281 8.06 -72.40 7.48
CA ASN A 281 7.84 -73.68 8.15
C ASN A 281 8.28 -73.55 9.61
N ALA A 282 7.32 -73.50 10.53
CA ALA A 282 7.61 -73.36 11.95
C ALA A 282 8.31 -74.58 12.56
N THR A 283 8.17 -75.77 11.94
CA THR A 283 8.79 -77.02 12.43
C THR A 283 10.30 -77.04 12.17
N THR A 284 10.74 -76.57 11.01
CA THR A 284 12.17 -76.48 10.64
C THR A 284 12.77 -75.10 10.90
N ASN A 285 11.93 -74.11 11.21
CA ASN A 285 12.27 -72.70 11.30
C ASN A 285 12.96 -72.17 10.03
N GLU A 286 12.53 -72.67 8.87
CA GLU A 286 13.06 -72.28 7.56
C GLU A 286 12.06 -71.41 6.80
N PHE A 287 12.61 -70.44 6.06
CA PHE A 287 11.85 -69.60 5.14
C PHE A 287 12.23 -69.94 3.70
N SER A 288 11.23 -70.11 2.84
CA SER A 288 11.36 -70.14 1.39
C SER A 288 10.76 -68.87 0.80
N PHE A 289 11.48 -68.24 -0.12
CA PHE A 289 11.14 -66.92 -0.65
C PHE A 289 10.98 -66.96 -2.16
N THR A 290 9.98 -66.23 -2.66
CA THR A 290 9.85 -65.91 -4.09
C THR A 290 9.94 -64.39 -4.22
N ASN A 291 11.04 -63.88 -4.79
CA ASN A 291 11.32 -62.44 -5.02
C ASN A 291 11.09 -61.50 -3.80
N PHE A 292 11.42 -61.94 -2.59
CA PHE A 292 11.41 -61.07 -1.41
C PHE A 292 12.84 -60.75 -0.96
N ILE A 293 13.12 -59.50 -0.56
CA ILE A 293 14.45 -59.12 -0.05
C ILE A 293 14.60 -59.64 1.38
N ILE A 294 15.62 -60.47 1.57
CA ILE A 294 15.86 -61.32 2.75
C ILE A 294 16.00 -60.51 4.06
N ASP A 295 16.54 -59.29 4.02
CA ASP A 295 16.93 -58.54 5.22
C ASP A 295 15.74 -58.00 6.04
N ASP A 296 14.62 -57.64 5.41
CA ASP A 296 13.47 -57.02 6.10
C ASP A 296 12.54 -58.04 6.78
N VAL A 297 12.51 -59.30 6.31
CA VAL A 297 11.68 -60.38 6.91
C VAL A 297 12.27 -60.86 8.22
N TYR A 298 13.60 -61.00 8.29
CA TYR A 298 14.26 -61.46 9.51
C TYR A 298 14.07 -60.50 10.69
N SER A 299 13.91 -59.19 10.42
CA SER A 299 13.55 -58.20 11.44
C SER A 299 12.09 -58.26 11.88
N ASN A 300 11.23 -58.96 11.13
CA ASN A 300 9.78 -59.03 11.32
C ASN A 300 9.27 -60.48 11.46
N VAL A 301 10.13 -61.44 11.83
CA VAL A 301 9.79 -62.87 11.96
C VAL A 301 8.62 -63.09 12.92
N ASP A 302 8.51 -62.27 13.96
CA ASP A 302 7.41 -62.35 14.92
C ASP A 302 6.05 -62.03 14.28
N LEU A 303 6.01 -61.26 13.19
CA LEU A 303 4.78 -61.03 12.42
C LEU A 303 4.28 -62.28 11.71
N PHE A 304 5.11 -63.30 11.50
CA PHE A 304 4.66 -64.56 10.86
C PHE A 304 4.35 -65.64 11.88
N LYS A 305 4.44 -65.31 13.18
CA LYS A 305 4.12 -66.24 14.26
C LYS A 305 2.63 -66.22 14.56
N ILE A 306 1.98 -67.39 14.47
CA ILE A 306 0.61 -67.57 14.96
C ILE A 306 0.68 -67.84 16.47
N PRO A 307 -0.06 -67.09 17.31
CA PRO A 307 -0.16 -67.35 18.74
C PRO A 307 -0.64 -68.79 19.03
N ASP A 308 -0.08 -69.42 20.06
CA ASP A 308 -0.41 -70.77 20.57
C ASP A 308 -0.14 -71.97 19.65
N GLN A 309 0.51 -71.76 18.49
CA GLN A 309 0.91 -72.85 17.60
C GLN A 309 2.42 -72.95 17.44
N VAL A 310 2.97 -74.13 17.71
CA VAL A 310 4.42 -74.38 17.64
C VAL A 310 4.81 -75.01 16.30
N ASN A 311 3.90 -75.72 15.63
CA ASN A 311 4.20 -76.47 14.41
C ASN A 311 3.12 -76.27 13.31
N TYR A 312 3.34 -75.32 12.41
CA TYR A 312 2.48 -75.04 11.27
C TYR A 312 3.31 -74.63 10.03
N ILE A 313 2.67 -74.65 8.87
CA ILE A 313 3.18 -74.08 7.62
C ILE A 313 2.36 -72.84 7.32
N TYR A 314 3.03 -71.72 7.04
CA TYR A 314 2.43 -70.44 6.71
C TYR A 314 2.94 -69.96 5.36
N ALA A 315 2.09 -69.93 4.35
CA ALA A 315 2.44 -69.40 3.03
C ALA A 315 1.61 -68.15 2.74
N VAL A 316 2.26 -67.04 2.40
CA VAL A 316 1.61 -65.77 2.06
C VAL A 316 2.25 -65.13 0.83
N GLY A 317 1.45 -64.50 -0.02
CA GLY A 317 1.97 -63.76 -1.17
C GLY A 317 0.89 -63.15 -2.04
N ILE A 318 1.32 -62.51 -3.12
CA ILE A 318 0.42 -61.81 -4.04
C ILE A 318 0.41 -62.50 -5.41
N ASP A 319 -0.80 -62.79 -5.87
CA ASP A 319 -1.05 -63.28 -7.22
C ASP A 319 -0.72 -62.20 -8.24
N SER A 320 0.26 -62.50 -9.08
CA SER A 320 0.84 -61.52 -10.01
C SER A 320 0.00 -61.24 -11.23
N ARG A 321 -1.07 -62.00 -11.42
CA ARG A 321 -2.03 -61.76 -12.50
C ARG A 321 -2.99 -60.61 -12.16
N TYR A 322 -3.03 -60.16 -10.90
CA TYR A 322 -3.92 -59.10 -10.41
C TYR A 322 -5.36 -59.26 -10.95
N LEU A 323 -5.92 -60.46 -10.81
CA LEU A 323 -7.24 -60.81 -11.37
C LEU A 323 -8.39 -60.06 -10.68
N HIS A 324 -8.16 -59.60 -9.44
CA HIS A 324 -9.14 -58.89 -8.64
C HIS A 324 -8.78 -57.40 -8.48
N SER A 325 -9.79 -56.54 -8.43
CA SER A 325 -9.61 -55.11 -8.16
C SER A 325 -9.48 -54.85 -6.66
N ASP A 326 -8.32 -55.17 -6.08
CA ASP A 326 -8.00 -54.92 -4.68
C ASP A 326 -6.93 -53.83 -4.48
N GLU A 327 -6.59 -53.53 -3.23
CA GLU A 327 -5.64 -52.48 -2.86
C GLU A 327 -4.29 -52.62 -3.57
N PHE A 328 -3.79 -53.84 -3.76
CA PHE A 328 -2.52 -54.09 -4.44
C PHE A 328 -2.61 -53.85 -5.95
N SER A 329 -3.72 -54.23 -6.59
CA SER A 329 -3.94 -53.95 -8.02
C SER A 329 -4.03 -52.44 -8.30
N VAL A 330 -4.71 -51.70 -7.43
CA VAL A 330 -4.87 -50.23 -7.50
C VAL A 330 -3.53 -49.55 -7.21
N ALA A 331 -2.80 -50.02 -6.20
CA ALA A 331 -1.48 -49.51 -5.86
C ALA A 331 -0.46 -49.73 -6.99
N ASN A 332 -0.47 -50.90 -7.62
CA ASN A 332 0.37 -51.19 -8.78
C ASN A 332 0.07 -50.25 -9.96
N TYR A 333 -1.21 -50.07 -10.30
CA TYR A 333 -1.64 -49.14 -11.35
C TYR A 333 -1.21 -47.69 -11.03
N ASN A 334 -1.45 -47.24 -9.80
CA ASN A 334 -1.10 -45.89 -9.38
C ASN A 334 0.41 -45.65 -9.37
N TYR A 335 1.21 -46.63 -8.95
CA TYR A 335 2.67 -46.51 -8.90
C TYR A 335 3.27 -46.22 -10.28
N ASP A 336 2.85 -46.98 -11.30
CA ASP A 336 3.28 -46.75 -12.69
C ASP A 336 2.69 -45.46 -13.28
N HIS A 337 1.40 -45.19 -13.03
CA HIS A 337 0.73 -44.00 -13.56
C HIS A 337 1.27 -42.69 -12.97
N ASN A 338 1.70 -42.72 -11.70
CA ASN A 338 2.28 -41.56 -11.02
C ASN A 338 3.63 -41.16 -11.63
N ARG A 339 4.47 -42.13 -12.06
CA ARG A 339 5.73 -41.84 -12.75
C ARG A 339 5.49 -41.02 -14.02
N ASP A 340 4.58 -41.47 -14.88
CA ASP A 340 4.26 -40.79 -16.12
C ASP A 340 3.60 -39.41 -15.86
N SER A 341 2.77 -39.32 -14.83
CA SER A 341 2.14 -38.06 -14.38
C SER A 341 3.16 -37.02 -13.94
N ILE A 342 4.26 -37.42 -13.27
CA ILE A 342 5.34 -36.53 -12.87
C ILE A 342 6.12 -35.99 -14.08
N ILE A 343 6.36 -36.82 -15.09
CA ILE A 343 7.03 -36.37 -16.33
C ILE A 343 6.15 -35.32 -17.04
N VAL A 344 4.84 -35.59 -17.16
CA VAL A 344 3.87 -34.64 -17.72
C VAL A 344 3.85 -33.34 -16.92
N LEU A 345 3.95 -33.41 -15.59
CA LEU A 345 4.04 -32.25 -14.71
C LEU A 345 5.28 -31.39 -15.00
N VAL A 346 6.46 -31.99 -15.09
CA VAL A 346 7.71 -31.26 -15.38
C VAL A 346 7.64 -30.59 -16.76
N VAL A 347 7.17 -31.31 -17.78
CA VAL A 347 7.02 -30.75 -19.13
C VAL A 347 6.01 -29.59 -19.14
N SER A 348 4.90 -29.74 -18.43
CA SER A 348 3.86 -28.70 -18.32
C SER A 348 4.39 -27.45 -17.61
N MET A 349 5.18 -27.60 -16.54
CA MET A 349 5.84 -26.48 -15.87
C MET A 349 6.80 -25.73 -16.80
N LEU A 350 7.56 -26.44 -17.64
CA LEU A 350 8.45 -25.82 -18.62
C LEU A 350 7.66 -25.05 -19.70
N ILE A 351 6.55 -25.62 -20.20
CA ILE A 351 5.68 -24.95 -21.18
C ILE A 351 5.08 -23.67 -20.56
N ILE A 352 4.56 -23.75 -19.34
CA ILE A 352 4.02 -22.60 -18.60
C ILE A 352 5.09 -21.51 -18.48
N LEU A 353 6.32 -21.87 -18.09
CA LEU A 353 7.43 -20.92 -17.97
C LEU A 353 7.76 -20.24 -19.31
N ILE A 354 7.85 -21.00 -20.40
CA ILE A 354 8.13 -20.46 -21.74
C ILE A 354 7.01 -19.53 -22.20
N CYS A 355 5.75 -19.94 -22.06
CA CYS A 355 4.59 -19.12 -22.39
C CYS A 355 4.56 -17.83 -21.57
N PHE A 356 4.88 -17.91 -20.28
CA PHE A 356 4.91 -16.75 -19.39
C PHE A 356 6.02 -15.76 -19.77
N ILE A 357 7.23 -16.25 -20.03
CA ILE A 357 8.36 -15.43 -20.51
C ILE A 357 8.00 -14.73 -21.83
N TYR A 358 7.37 -15.44 -22.76
CA TYR A 358 6.91 -14.86 -24.02
C TYR A 358 5.87 -13.76 -23.81
N LEU A 359 4.85 -14.01 -22.98
CA LEU A 359 3.81 -13.02 -22.67
C LEU A 359 4.40 -11.77 -22.04
N VAL A 360 5.34 -11.93 -21.10
CA VAL A 360 6.11 -10.82 -20.51
C VAL A 360 6.88 -10.06 -21.56
N ALA A 361 7.54 -10.72 -22.52
CA ALA A 361 8.31 -10.04 -23.56
C ALA A 361 7.42 -9.20 -24.48
N VAL A 362 6.29 -9.76 -24.92
CA VAL A 362 5.36 -9.11 -25.87
C VAL A 362 4.43 -8.09 -25.21
N SER A 363 4.23 -8.16 -23.89
CA SER A 363 3.28 -7.29 -23.19
C SER A 363 3.51 -5.80 -23.46
N GLY A 364 2.46 -5.11 -23.88
CA GLY A 364 2.44 -3.66 -24.10
C GLY A 364 2.95 -3.19 -25.45
N ARG A 365 3.46 -4.08 -26.31
CA ARG A 365 3.91 -3.73 -27.66
C ARG A 365 2.79 -3.93 -28.68
N SER A 366 2.75 -3.05 -29.66
CA SER A 366 1.84 -3.10 -30.81
C SER A 366 2.65 -3.50 -32.05
N ASP A 367 2.03 -4.21 -33.00
CA ASP A 367 2.70 -4.56 -34.28
C ASP A 367 3.03 -3.32 -35.12
N LYS A 368 2.48 -2.15 -34.77
CA LYS A 368 2.62 -0.90 -35.54
C LYS A 368 3.76 -0.01 -35.04
N ASP A 369 4.21 -0.20 -33.81
CA ASP A 369 5.07 0.75 -33.10
C ASP A 369 5.75 0.11 -31.87
N GLU A 370 7.03 0.42 -31.66
CA GLU A 370 7.82 -0.06 -30.50
C GLU A 370 7.42 0.60 -29.17
N GLU A 371 6.51 1.59 -29.22
CA GLU A 371 6.01 2.28 -28.04
C GLU A 371 5.13 1.36 -27.17
N ILE A 372 5.19 1.58 -25.87
CA ILE A 372 4.45 0.78 -24.89
C ILE A 372 3.07 1.40 -24.70
N HIS A 373 2.04 0.67 -25.13
CA HIS A 373 0.65 1.06 -24.98
C HIS A 373 0.06 0.58 -23.65
N LEU A 374 -0.60 1.50 -22.94
CA LEU A 374 -1.25 1.26 -21.66
C LEU A 374 -2.78 1.26 -21.82
N ASN A 375 -3.44 0.24 -21.26
CA ASN A 375 -4.89 0.10 -21.24
C ASN A 375 -5.51 0.82 -20.04
N GLY A 376 -6.85 0.91 -19.99
CA GLY A 376 -7.58 1.52 -18.87
C GLY A 376 -7.24 0.92 -17.49
N PHE A 377 -7.06 -0.40 -17.41
CA PHE A 377 -6.65 -1.11 -16.19
C PHE A 377 -5.23 -0.76 -15.72
N ASP A 378 -4.34 -0.38 -16.66
CA ASP A 378 -2.96 0.00 -16.33
C ASP A 378 -2.88 1.40 -15.67
N LYS A 379 -3.96 2.18 -15.75
CA LYS A 379 -4.08 3.52 -15.15
C LYS A 379 -4.45 3.48 -13.66
N ILE A 380 -4.95 2.34 -13.15
CA ILE A 380 -5.22 2.14 -11.72
C ILE A 380 -3.92 2.36 -10.94
N LYS A 381 -3.99 2.94 -9.73
CA LYS A 381 -2.79 3.18 -8.91
C LYS A 381 -2.06 1.87 -8.59
N THR A 382 -0.72 1.92 -8.58
CA THR A 382 0.15 0.73 -8.46
C THR A 382 -0.20 -0.17 -7.27
N GLU A 383 -0.43 0.42 -6.11
CA GLU A 383 -0.71 -0.28 -4.85
C GLU A 383 -2.12 -0.89 -4.85
N ILE A 384 -3.11 -0.22 -5.45
CA ILE A 384 -4.46 -0.80 -5.60
C ILE A 384 -4.40 -1.99 -6.54
N GLY A 385 -3.67 -1.86 -7.65
CA GLY A 385 -3.40 -2.96 -8.57
C GLY A 385 -2.82 -4.14 -7.80
N ALA A 386 -1.64 -3.97 -7.19
CA ALA A 386 -0.97 -5.03 -6.45
C ALA A 386 -1.82 -5.63 -5.31
N GLY A 387 -2.65 -4.83 -4.64
CA GLY A 387 -3.58 -5.32 -3.61
C GLY A 387 -4.62 -6.28 -4.18
N ILE A 388 -5.18 -5.97 -5.35
CA ILE A 388 -6.11 -6.87 -6.06
C ILE A 388 -5.42 -8.21 -6.37
N GLY A 389 -4.16 -8.20 -6.79
CA GLY A 389 -3.45 -9.43 -7.15
C GLY A 389 -3.03 -10.27 -5.99
N ILE A 390 -2.70 -9.64 -4.87
CA ILE A 390 -2.47 -10.36 -3.62
C ILE A 390 -3.75 -11.07 -3.17
N VAL A 391 -4.91 -10.39 -3.25
CA VAL A 391 -6.20 -11.00 -2.89
C VAL A 391 -6.55 -12.17 -3.82
N ILE A 392 -6.39 -11.99 -5.13
CA ILE A 392 -6.62 -13.07 -6.12
C ILE A 392 -5.65 -14.22 -5.88
N GLY A 393 -4.36 -13.95 -5.65
CA GLY A 393 -3.34 -14.96 -5.39
C GLY A 393 -3.55 -15.71 -4.07
N ALA A 394 -4.02 -15.02 -3.02
CA ALA A 394 -4.38 -15.65 -1.75
C ALA A 394 -5.60 -16.57 -1.90
N GLY A 395 -6.55 -16.23 -2.78
CA GLY A 395 -7.68 -17.09 -3.15
C GLY A 395 -7.22 -18.46 -3.67
N ILE A 396 -6.25 -18.46 -4.59
CA ILE A 396 -5.67 -19.68 -5.18
C ILE A 396 -5.08 -20.59 -4.10
N LEU A 397 -4.32 -20.03 -3.15
CA LEU A 397 -3.71 -20.78 -2.05
C LEU A 397 -4.74 -21.29 -1.04
N GLY A 398 -5.81 -20.53 -0.80
CA GLY A 398 -6.88 -20.90 0.13
C GLY A 398 -7.84 -21.97 -0.41
N PHE A 399 -8.00 -22.07 -1.73
CA PHE A 399 -8.92 -23.04 -2.35
C PHE A 399 -8.32 -24.44 -2.51
N PHE A 400 -6.98 -24.54 -2.61
CA PHE A 400 -6.27 -25.79 -2.82
C PHE A 400 -6.51 -26.87 -1.73
N PRO A 401 -6.47 -26.55 -0.41
CA PRO A 401 -6.69 -27.53 0.64
C PRO A 401 -8.15 -28.02 0.72
N ILE A 402 -9.11 -27.17 0.36
CA ILE A 402 -10.55 -27.48 0.44
C ILE A 402 -10.94 -28.57 -0.57
N ASN A 403 -10.27 -28.62 -1.73
CA ASN A 403 -10.52 -29.62 -2.76
C ASN A 403 -10.00 -31.02 -2.38
N SER A 404 -8.92 -31.09 -1.59
CA SER A 404 -8.35 -32.35 -1.10
C SER A 404 -9.27 -33.13 -0.15
N LEU A 405 -10.33 -32.49 0.35
CA LEU A 405 -11.25 -33.04 1.34
C LEU A 405 -12.58 -33.54 0.74
N ASN A 406 -12.89 -33.28 -0.54
CA ASN A 406 -14.22 -33.51 -1.10
C ASN A 406 -14.20 -34.23 -2.46
N ASN A 407 -14.42 -35.54 -2.45
CA ASN A 407 -14.34 -36.44 -3.62
C ASN A 407 -15.56 -36.40 -4.56
N ARG A 408 -16.45 -35.41 -4.47
CA ARG A 408 -17.62 -35.32 -5.35
C ARG A 408 -17.25 -34.72 -6.71
N LEU A 409 -17.65 -35.38 -7.80
CA LEU A 409 -17.39 -34.91 -9.17
C LEU A 409 -17.89 -33.46 -9.41
N SER A 410 -19.04 -33.10 -8.82
CA SER A 410 -19.62 -31.76 -8.96
C SER A 410 -18.79 -30.65 -8.30
N THR A 411 -18.11 -30.95 -7.18
CA THR A 411 -17.26 -29.97 -6.49
C THR A 411 -15.95 -29.77 -7.25
N GLN A 412 -15.40 -30.84 -7.85
CA GLN A 412 -14.19 -30.77 -8.67
C GLN A 412 -14.36 -29.88 -9.90
N VAL A 413 -15.50 -29.98 -10.63
CA VAL A 413 -15.77 -29.13 -11.80
C VAL A 413 -15.88 -27.65 -11.44
N LEU A 414 -16.53 -27.34 -10.31
CA LEU A 414 -16.66 -25.96 -9.83
C LEU A 414 -15.30 -25.38 -9.43
N VAL A 415 -14.48 -26.15 -8.70
CA VAL A 415 -13.12 -25.79 -8.31
C VAL A 415 -12.26 -25.48 -9.54
N ILE A 416 -12.29 -26.34 -10.56
CA ILE A 416 -11.58 -26.15 -11.83
C ILE A 416 -11.96 -24.82 -12.49
N GLY A 417 -13.26 -24.50 -12.52
CA GLY A 417 -13.75 -23.23 -13.04
C GLY A 417 -13.22 -22.02 -12.27
N VAL A 418 -13.22 -22.09 -10.93
CA VAL A 418 -12.72 -21.02 -10.06
C VAL A 418 -11.21 -20.83 -10.22
N MET A 419 -10.43 -21.91 -10.17
CA MET A 419 -8.97 -21.85 -10.35
C MET A 419 -8.57 -21.32 -11.73
N GLY A 420 -9.31 -21.68 -12.78
CA GLY A 420 -9.10 -21.15 -14.12
C GLY A 420 -9.36 -19.64 -14.21
N LEU A 421 -10.46 -19.18 -13.60
CA LEU A 421 -10.79 -17.75 -13.53
C LEU A 421 -9.73 -16.97 -12.72
N GLU A 422 -9.32 -17.47 -11.56
CA GLU A 422 -8.30 -16.84 -10.73
C GLU A 422 -6.94 -16.77 -11.45
N SER A 423 -6.52 -17.86 -12.10
CA SER A 423 -5.27 -17.91 -12.88
C SER A 423 -5.29 -16.91 -14.04
N MET A 424 -6.45 -16.76 -14.71
CA MET A 424 -6.64 -15.77 -15.77
C MET A 424 -6.51 -14.34 -15.22
N LEU A 425 -7.15 -14.05 -14.09
CA LEU A 425 -7.10 -12.74 -13.44
C LEU A 425 -5.68 -12.40 -12.97
N PHE A 426 -4.99 -13.36 -12.33
CA PHE A 426 -3.60 -13.21 -11.90
C PHE A 426 -2.69 -12.88 -13.09
N THR A 427 -2.84 -13.61 -14.22
CA THR A 427 -2.04 -13.35 -15.42
C THR A 427 -2.29 -11.96 -15.99
N LEU A 428 -3.56 -11.50 -16.04
CA LEU A 428 -3.90 -10.15 -16.49
C LEU A 428 -3.24 -9.07 -15.63
N GLU A 429 -3.24 -9.27 -14.32
CA GLU A 429 -2.63 -8.33 -13.40
C GLU A 429 -1.10 -8.31 -13.49
N PHE A 430 -0.49 -9.49 -13.56
CA PHE A 430 0.95 -9.60 -13.72
C PHE A 430 1.43 -8.91 -15.01
N LEU A 431 0.70 -9.07 -16.11
CA LEU A 431 0.98 -8.38 -17.37
C LEU A 431 0.74 -6.86 -17.26
N SER A 432 -0.25 -6.41 -16.48
CA SER A 432 -0.44 -4.99 -16.14
C SER A 432 0.76 -4.43 -15.38
N LEU A 433 1.25 -5.14 -14.37
CA LEU A 433 2.45 -4.75 -13.62
C LEU A 433 3.67 -4.65 -14.54
N THR A 434 3.87 -5.65 -15.40
CA THR A 434 4.97 -5.67 -16.38
C THR A 434 4.92 -4.46 -17.31
N LYS A 435 3.75 -4.12 -17.84
CA LYS A 435 3.56 -2.92 -18.69
C LYS A 435 3.90 -1.63 -17.94
N ARG A 436 3.52 -1.50 -16.66
CA ARG A 436 3.85 -0.33 -15.82
C ARG A 436 5.34 -0.21 -15.54
N ILE A 437 6.04 -1.33 -15.35
CA ILE A 437 7.51 -1.38 -15.19
C ILE A 437 8.17 -0.89 -16.48
N LYS A 438 7.83 -1.50 -17.62
CA LYS A 438 8.43 -1.15 -18.92
C LYS A 438 8.17 0.32 -19.31
N ALA A 439 6.99 0.85 -18.99
CA ALA A 439 6.63 2.25 -19.27
C ALA A 439 7.26 3.26 -18.28
N GLY A 440 8.01 2.82 -17.26
CA GLY A 440 8.59 3.69 -16.23
C GLY A 440 7.55 4.43 -15.38
N GLN A 441 6.30 3.95 -15.36
CA GLN A 441 5.18 4.59 -14.65
C GLN A 441 4.94 4.00 -13.26
N LEU A 442 5.62 2.92 -12.88
CA LEU A 442 5.37 2.23 -11.61
C LEU A 442 5.44 3.18 -10.40
N TRP A 443 6.49 4.01 -10.34
CA TRP A 443 6.64 5.03 -9.30
C TRP A 443 5.75 6.26 -9.55
N LYS A 444 5.71 6.78 -10.78
CA LYS A 444 4.94 8.00 -11.10
C LYS A 444 3.44 7.84 -10.87
N ASN A 445 2.91 6.61 -11.04
CA ASN A 445 1.51 6.26 -10.82
C ASN A 445 1.25 5.60 -9.45
N SER A 446 2.20 5.66 -8.52
CA SER A 446 2.02 5.14 -7.17
C SER A 446 1.26 6.12 -6.26
N ILE A 447 0.48 5.58 -5.32
CA ILE A 447 -0.15 6.31 -4.21
C ILE A 447 0.93 6.95 -3.36
N LEU A 448 2.03 6.25 -3.06
CA LEU A 448 3.14 6.80 -2.28
C LEU A 448 3.75 8.04 -2.96
N TYR A 449 3.99 7.99 -4.28
CA TYR A 449 4.45 9.17 -5.02
C TYR A 449 3.44 10.33 -4.93
N MET A 450 2.14 10.03 -5.04
CA MET A 450 1.08 11.01 -4.87
C MET A 450 1.11 11.62 -3.45
N ILE A 451 1.24 10.81 -2.40
CA ILE A 451 1.37 11.27 -1.01
C ILE A 451 2.61 12.14 -0.83
N ILE A 452 3.76 11.76 -1.38
CA ILE A 452 4.99 12.56 -1.32
C ILE A 452 4.82 13.90 -2.05
N LYS A 453 4.21 13.90 -3.26
CA LYS A 453 3.91 15.13 -4.01
C LYS A 453 3.02 16.05 -3.19
N TRP A 454 1.93 15.52 -2.62
CA TRP A 454 1.01 16.28 -1.78
C TRP A 454 1.64 16.76 -0.48
N SER A 455 2.48 15.96 0.17
CA SER A 455 3.21 16.34 1.38
C SER A 455 4.16 17.51 1.10
N ARG A 456 4.93 17.47 0.00
CA ARG A 456 5.77 18.61 -0.41
C ARG A 456 4.95 19.88 -0.66
N ILE A 457 3.80 19.75 -1.31
CA ILE A 457 2.87 20.87 -1.53
C ILE A 457 2.34 21.39 -0.19
N PHE A 458 1.94 20.49 0.71
CA PHE A 458 1.43 20.81 2.04
C PHE A 458 2.44 21.64 2.85
N PHE A 459 3.71 21.21 2.87
CA PHE A 459 4.78 21.94 3.56
C PHE A 459 5.13 23.27 2.87
N ARG A 460 5.10 23.31 1.53
CA ARG A 460 5.34 24.56 0.77
C ARG A 460 4.31 25.64 1.10
N TYR A 461 3.04 25.26 1.27
CA TYR A 461 1.95 26.18 1.58
C TYR A 461 1.49 26.09 3.05
N ARG A 462 2.41 25.72 3.97
CA ARG A 462 2.09 25.38 5.37
C ARG A 462 1.19 26.38 6.08
N LYS A 463 1.37 27.68 5.86
CA LYS A 463 0.59 28.74 6.54
C LYS A 463 -0.92 28.61 6.29
N VAL A 464 -1.31 28.25 5.06
CA VAL A 464 -2.72 28.11 4.68
C VAL A 464 -3.22 26.70 4.97
N THR A 465 -2.40 25.69 4.67
CA THR A 465 -2.80 24.29 4.82
C THR A 465 -2.96 23.89 6.29
N THR A 466 -2.13 24.35 7.22
CA THR A 466 -2.30 24.07 8.65
C THR A 466 -3.57 24.70 9.22
N LYS A 467 -3.89 25.95 8.82
CA LYS A 467 -5.13 26.62 9.23
C LYS A 467 -6.37 25.83 8.81
N ILE A 468 -6.38 25.33 7.57
CA ILE A 468 -7.50 24.53 7.05
C ILE A 468 -7.56 23.19 7.74
N VAL A 469 -6.44 22.50 7.94
CA VAL A 469 -6.42 21.22 8.66
C VAL A 469 -6.94 21.38 10.08
N ILE A 470 -6.52 22.40 10.83
CA ILE A 470 -7.01 22.63 12.20
C ILE A 470 -8.52 22.85 12.22
N LEU A 471 -9.04 23.72 11.36
CA LEU A 471 -10.48 23.99 11.26
C LEU A 471 -11.26 22.75 10.82
N TYR A 472 -10.72 22.00 9.86
CA TYR A 472 -11.34 20.79 9.34
C TYR A 472 -11.32 19.65 10.37
N SER A 473 -10.23 19.50 11.12
CA SER A 473 -10.11 18.55 12.23
C SER A 473 -11.09 18.86 13.36
N ALA A 474 -11.29 20.13 13.70
CA ALA A 474 -12.31 20.53 14.68
C ALA A 474 -13.72 20.18 14.19
N PHE A 475 -14.04 20.47 12.93
CA PHE A 475 -15.31 20.06 12.30
C PHE A 475 -15.48 18.54 12.31
N LEU A 476 -14.40 17.80 12.05
CA LEU A 476 -14.36 16.34 12.06
C LEU A 476 -14.68 15.74 13.43
N ILE A 477 -14.09 16.28 14.50
CA ILE A 477 -14.34 15.84 15.87
C ILE A 477 -15.79 16.09 16.27
N ILE A 478 -16.34 17.26 15.92
CA ILE A 478 -17.74 17.61 16.19
C ILE A 478 -18.68 16.65 15.45
N THR A 479 -18.41 16.38 14.18
CA THR A 479 -19.25 15.50 13.36
C THR A 479 -19.16 14.03 13.77
N LEU A 480 -17.99 13.56 14.23
CA LEU A 480 -17.85 12.23 14.86
C LEU A 480 -18.69 12.12 16.13
N GLY A 481 -18.60 13.11 17.04
CA GLY A 481 -19.38 13.10 18.28
C GLY A 481 -20.89 13.16 18.03
N LEU A 482 -21.34 13.91 17.03
CA LEU A 482 -22.75 13.91 16.62
C LEU A 482 -23.20 12.56 16.03
N LEU A 483 -22.32 11.87 15.31
CA LEU A 483 -22.63 10.59 14.68
C LEU A 483 -22.77 9.48 15.75
N ASP A 484 -21.93 9.51 16.78
CA ASP A 484 -22.04 8.64 17.97
C ASP A 484 -23.38 8.82 18.71
N ILE A 485 -23.86 10.07 18.83
CA ILE A 485 -25.16 10.38 19.44
C ILE A 485 -26.33 9.86 18.59
N VAL A 486 -26.22 9.92 17.25
CA VAL A 486 -27.32 9.57 16.34
C VAL A 486 -27.41 8.06 16.06
N PHE A 487 -26.28 7.35 16.07
CA PHE A 487 -26.21 5.93 15.71
C PHE A 487 -25.76 5.09 16.92
N SER A 488 -26.68 4.84 17.86
CA SER A 488 -26.39 4.01 19.06
C SER A 488 -25.96 2.58 18.73
N ASP A 489 -26.45 2.03 17.61
CA ASP A 489 -26.16 0.65 17.16
C ASP A 489 -25.16 0.59 15.98
N GLY A 490 -24.37 1.67 15.82
CA GLY A 490 -23.26 1.87 14.88
C GLY A 490 -22.97 0.76 13.85
N SER A 491 -23.70 0.75 12.73
CA SER A 491 -23.28 -0.08 11.59
C SER A 491 -21.92 0.40 11.08
N PHE A 492 -20.90 -0.47 11.15
CA PHE A 492 -19.54 -0.21 10.67
C PHE A 492 -19.51 0.38 9.24
N PHE A 493 -20.46 -0.05 8.41
CA PHE A 493 -20.61 0.43 7.04
C PHE A 493 -20.91 1.94 6.93
N MET A 494 -21.82 2.48 7.77
CA MET A 494 -22.16 3.91 7.75
C MET A 494 -20.97 4.79 8.17
N LEU A 495 -20.19 4.33 9.15
CA LEU A 495 -18.95 4.99 9.55
C LEU A 495 -17.95 5.02 8.38
N LEU A 496 -17.78 3.92 7.66
CA LEU A 496 -16.89 3.84 6.51
C LEU A 496 -17.31 4.81 5.39
N VAL A 497 -18.60 4.85 5.04
CA VAL A 497 -19.13 5.79 4.03
C VAL A 497 -18.91 7.23 4.46
N TRP A 498 -19.15 7.55 5.74
CA TRP A 498 -18.91 8.89 6.28
C TRP A 498 -17.42 9.28 6.22
N PHE A 499 -16.51 8.38 6.61
CA PHE A 499 -15.05 8.63 6.52
C PHE A 499 -14.60 8.88 5.09
N VAL A 500 -15.12 8.13 4.12
CA VAL A 500 -14.82 8.34 2.69
C VAL A 500 -15.36 9.69 2.24
N PHE A 501 -16.60 10.02 2.57
CA PHE A 501 -17.23 11.29 2.19
C PHE A 501 -16.46 12.49 2.72
N VAL A 502 -16.17 12.50 4.02
CA VAL A 502 -15.35 13.52 4.68
C VAL A 502 -13.96 13.59 4.05
N GLY A 503 -13.27 12.46 3.89
CA GLY A 503 -11.95 12.43 3.29
C GLY A 503 -11.90 13.13 1.92
N VAL A 504 -12.91 12.88 1.07
CA VAL A 504 -13.06 13.54 -0.23
C VAL A 504 -13.26 15.05 -0.08
N VAL A 505 -14.14 15.48 0.82
CA VAL A 505 -14.40 16.91 1.07
C VAL A 505 -13.14 17.63 1.55
N GLY A 506 -12.41 17.05 2.52
CA GLY A 506 -11.16 17.61 3.04
C GLY A 506 -10.09 17.79 1.94
N ILE A 507 -9.96 16.80 1.05
CA ILE A 507 -9.02 16.87 -0.08
C ILE A 507 -9.41 18.00 -1.05
N ILE A 508 -10.70 18.16 -1.37
CA ILE A 508 -11.19 19.23 -2.26
C ILE A 508 -10.88 20.60 -1.66
N LEU A 509 -11.19 20.81 -0.38
CA LEU A 509 -10.94 22.08 0.32
C LEU A 509 -9.45 22.44 0.34
N LEU A 510 -8.58 21.48 0.66
CA LEU A 510 -7.13 21.68 0.65
C LEU A 510 -6.61 22.00 -0.76
N ARG A 511 -7.06 21.28 -1.78
CA ARG A 511 -6.68 21.54 -3.17
C ARG A 511 -7.06 22.94 -3.59
N GLU A 512 -8.27 23.38 -3.25
CA GLU A 512 -8.78 24.68 -3.67
C GLU A 512 -8.08 25.84 -2.96
N ALA A 513 -7.71 25.65 -1.69
CA ALA A 513 -6.94 26.63 -0.94
C ALA A 513 -5.50 26.76 -1.45
N VAL A 514 -4.84 25.64 -1.74
CA VAL A 514 -3.51 25.65 -2.37
C VAL A 514 -3.55 26.33 -3.74
N ALA A 515 -4.57 26.04 -4.56
CA ALA A 515 -4.78 26.68 -5.85
C ALA A 515 -4.91 28.20 -5.73
N ARG A 516 -5.75 28.68 -4.81
CA ARG A 516 -5.89 30.11 -4.53
C ARG A 516 -4.59 30.75 -4.04
N GLN A 517 -3.85 30.09 -3.14
CA GLN A 517 -2.58 30.62 -2.64
C GLN A 517 -1.52 30.70 -3.75
N ARG A 518 -1.48 29.74 -4.69
CA ARG A 518 -0.60 29.82 -5.86
C ARG A 518 -0.86 31.06 -6.69
N ILE A 519 -2.13 31.36 -6.94
CA ILE A 519 -2.54 32.55 -7.70
C ILE A 519 -2.16 33.81 -6.94
N MET A 520 -2.42 33.87 -5.64
CA MET A 520 -2.06 35.01 -4.79
C MET A 520 -0.55 35.30 -4.82
N ASN A 521 0.28 34.26 -4.68
CA ASN A 521 1.73 34.41 -4.78
C ASN A 521 2.18 34.89 -6.18
N GLY A 522 1.49 34.48 -7.25
CA GLY A 522 1.75 34.96 -8.60
C GLY A 522 1.40 36.44 -8.76
N ILE A 523 0.27 36.88 -8.20
CA ILE A 523 -0.11 38.29 -8.17
C ILE A 523 0.92 39.11 -7.40
N GLU A 524 1.36 38.65 -6.23
CA GLU A 524 2.37 39.34 -5.41
C GLU A 524 3.67 39.56 -6.18
N LYS A 525 4.12 38.54 -6.94
CA LYS A 525 5.31 38.65 -7.79
C LYS A 525 5.15 39.68 -8.91
N ILE A 526 4.03 39.67 -9.61
CA ILE A 526 3.72 40.66 -10.66
C ILE A 526 3.69 42.07 -10.05
N THR A 527 3.07 42.26 -8.88
CA THR A 527 3.04 43.55 -8.20
C THR A 527 4.42 44.00 -7.69
N SER A 528 5.34 43.08 -7.45
CA SER A 528 6.72 43.38 -7.05
C SER A 528 7.66 43.70 -8.24
N GLY A 529 7.14 43.66 -9.48
CA GLY A 529 7.89 44.00 -10.70
C GLY A 529 8.46 42.79 -11.45
N ASP A 530 8.25 41.56 -10.98
CA ASP A 530 8.65 40.33 -11.68
C ASP A 530 7.56 39.92 -12.69
N LEU A 531 7.55 40.60 -13.84
CA LEU A 531 6.55 40.42 -14.90
C LEU A 531 6.78 39.15 -15.75
N ASP A 532 7.95 38.53 -15.67
CA ASP A 532 8.30 37.33 -16.43
C ASP A 532 7.75 36.03 -15.77
N ASN A 533 7.37 36.13 -14.49
CA ASN A 533 6.91 34.99 -13.72
C ASN A 533 5.47 34.57 -14.10
N LYS A 534 5.33 33.46 -14.82
CA LYS A 534 4.01 32.91 -15.17
C LYS A 534 3.53 31.89 -14.13
N ILE A 535 2.26 31.99 -13.75
CA ILE A 535 1.58 31.02 -12.89
C ILE A 535 1.34 29.74 -13.69
N ASP A 536 1.79 28.59 -13.16
CA ASP A 536 1.55 27.28 -13.76
C ASP A 536 0.06 26.88 -13.64
N VAL A 537 -0.56 26.62 -14.79
CA VAL A 537 -2.00 26.31 -14.94
C VAL A 537 -2.30 24.82 -14.99
N THR A 538 -1.30 23.95 -15.12
CA THR A 538 -1.50 22.50 -15.40
C THR A 538 -2.28 21.76 -14.31
N ASP A 539 -2.01 22.07 -13.04
CA ASP A 539 -2.66 21.43 -11.88
C ASP A 539 -3.96 22.14 -11.43
N LEU A 540 -4.28 23.31 -12.03
CA LEU A 540 -5.46 24.12 -11.72
C LEU A 540 -6.69 23.65 -12.53
N LYS A 541 -7.88 23.76 -11.94
CA LYS A 541 -9.14 23.38 -12.58
C LYS A 541 -10.20 24.46 -12.36
N GLY A 542 -11.17 24.52 -13.28
CA GLY A 542 -12.35 25.39 -13.17
C GLY A 542 -11.99 26.87 -13.12
N SER A 543 -12.64 27.61 -12.20
CA SER A 543 -12.45 29.06 -12.03
C SER A 543 -11.01 29.47 -11.73
N ASN A 544 -10.28 28.67 -10.96
CA ASN A 544 -8.87 28.96 -10.62
C ASN A 544 -7.95 28.92 -11.85
N GLN A 545 -8.24 28.05 -12.83
CA GLN A 545 -7.47 28.00 -14.07
C GLN A 545 -7.70 29.25 -14.93
N LEU A 546 -8.96 29.66 -15.07
CA LEU A 546 -9.33 30.89 -15.78
C LEU A 546 -8.71 32.13 -15.13
N LEU A 547 -8.75 32.20 -13.80
CA LEU A 547 -8.16 33.30 -13.05
C LEU A 547 -6.63 33.36 -13.24
N ALA A 548 -5.94 32.22 -13.15
CA ALA A 548 -4.50 32.17 -13.39
C ALA A 548 -4.12 32.57 -14.83
N GLN A 549 -4.89 32.15 -15.83
CA GLN A 549 -4.68 32.58 -17.22
C GLN A 549 -4.90 34.09 -17.40
N ALA A 550 -5.97 34.63 -16.82
CA ALA A 550 -6.23 36.07 -16.86
C ALA A 550 -5.09 36.89 -16.25
N ILE A 551 -4.55 36.45 -15.10
CA ILE A 551 -3.40 37.10 -14.47
C ILE A 551 -2.13 37.00 -15.34
N ASN A 552 -1.86 35.83 -15.94
CA ASN A 552 -0.71 35.69 -16.85
C ASN A 552 -0.84 36.61 -18.07
N ASN A 553 -2.03 36.74 -18.65
CA ASN A 553 -2.29 37.64 -19.77
C ASN A 553 -2.12 39.12 -19.37
N ILE A 554 -2.53 39.49 -18.16
CA ILE A 554 -2.31 40.83 -17.62
C ILE A 554 -0.81 41.11 -17.45
N GLY A 555 -0.06 40.16 -16.89
CA GLY A 555 1.40 40.27 -16.73
C GLY A 555 2.11 40.46 -18.06
N GLU A 556 1.75 39.66 -19.07
CA GLU A 556 2.29 39.76 -20.43
C GLU A 556 1.92 41.08 -21.13
N GLY A 557 0.66 41.52 -20.99
CA GLY A 557 0.20 42.80 -21.53
C GLY A 557 0.95 43.98 -20.90
N LEU A 558 1.19 43.94 -19.59
CA LEU A 558 1.93 44.98 -18.87
C LEU A 558 3.41 45.00 -19.27
N HIS A 559 4.06 43.83 -19.38
CA HIS A 559 5.44 43.71 -19.84
C HIS A 559 5.61 44.35 -21.23
N ASN A 560 4.74 43.98 -22.17
CA ASN A 560 4.78 44.52 -23.53
C ASN A 560 4.54 46.04 -23.57
N ALA A 561 3.64 46.56 -22.73
CA ALA A 561 3.36 48.00 -22.65
C ALA A 561 4.57 48.80 -22.12
N VAL A 562 5.24 48.29 -21.08
CA VAL A 562 6.45 48.90 -20.52
C VAL A 562 7.59 48.91 -21.55
N ASP A 563 7.83 47.78 -22.20
CA ASP A 563 8.85 47.65 -23.24
C ASP A 563 8.59 48.60 -24.42
N ALA A 564 7.35 48.68 -24.88
CA ALA A 564 6.95 49.60 -25.94
C ALA A 564 7.18 51.06 -25.53
N SER A 565 6.83 51.43 -24.30
CA SER A 565 7.06 52.77 -23.75
C SER A 565 8.54 53.12 -23.71
N MET A 566 9.39 52.21 -23.21
CA MET A 566 10.84 52.43 -23.17
C MET A 566 11.46 52.58 -24.56
N ARG A 567 11.03 51.74 -25.53
CA ARG A 567 11.48 51.87 -26.93
C ARG A 567 11.07 53.20 -27.54
N ASN A 568 9.85 53.65 -27.29
CA ASN A 568 9.34 54.91 -27.83
C ASN A 568 10.13 56.12 -27.28
N GLU A 569 10.45 56.13 -25.97
CA GLU A 569 11.29 57.18 -25.39
C GLU A 569 12.72 57.20 -25.95
N ARG A 570 13.33 56.03 -26.16
CA ARG A 570 14.65 55.92 -26.80
C ARG A 570 14.61 56.45 -28.24
N LEU A 571 13.61 56.05 -29.04
CA LEU A 571 13.47 56.50 -30.42
C LEU A 571 13.28 58.02 -30.52
N LYS A 572 12.47 58.62 -29.65
CA LYS A 572 12.32 60.09 -29.59
C LYS A 572 13.66 60.78 -29.34
N THR A 573 14.47 60.22 -28.44
CA THR A 573 15.78 60.76 -28.07
C THR A 573 16.77 60.68 -29.21
N ASP A 574 16.86 59.52 -29.87
CA ASP A 574 17.78 59.29 -30.99
C ASP A 574 17.42 60.20 -32.17
N LEU A 575 16.13 60.36 -32.45
CA LEU A 575 15.65 61.26 -33.50
C LEU A 575 16.04 62.72 -33.22
N ILE A 576 15.82 63.23 -32.00
CA ILE A 576 16.21 64.60 -31.64
C ILE A 576 17.73 64.78 -31.76
N THR A 577 18.52 63.79 -31.33
CA THR A 577 19.99 63.86 -31.38
C THR A 577 20.49 63.90 -32.82
N ASN A 578 19.94 63.07 -33.69
CA ASN A 578 20.32 63.02 -35.11
C ASN A 578 19.94 64.31 -35.84
N VAL A 579 18.69 64.78 -35.69
CA VAL A 579 18.22 66.04 -36.31
C VAL A 579 19.08 67.23 -35.87
N SER A 580 19.47 67.27 -34.60
CA SER A 580 20.29 68.38 -34.09
C SER A 580 21.72 68.38 -34.64
N HIS A 581 22.31 67.20 -34.89
CA HIS A 581 23.61 67.09 -35.56
C HIS A 581 23.54 67.67 -36.99
N ASP A 582 22.46 67.36 -37.70
CA ASP A 582 22.22 67.82 -39.06
C ASP A 582 21.96 69.34 -39.12
N ILE A 583 21.45 69.94 -38.05
CA ILE A 583 21.31 71.42 -37.92
C ILE A 583 22.65 72.09 -37.58
N LYS A 584 23.49 71.47 -36.75
CA LYS A 584 24.77 72.06 -36.29
C LYS A 584 25.75 72.32 -37.44
N THR A 585 25.80 71.41 -38.41
CA THR A 585 26.73 71.48 -39.55
C THR A 585 26.52 72.73 -40.42
N PRO A 586 25.33 72.97 -41.01
CA PRO A 586 25.08 74.18 -41.80
C PRO A 586 25.15 75.47 -40.97
N LEU A 587 24.75 75.41 -39.69
CA LEU A 587 24.83 76.57 -38.80
C LEU A 587 26.27 77.01 -38.53
N THR A 588 27.20 76.07 -38.36
CA THR A 588 28.63 76.37 -38.19
C THR A 588 29.17 77.11 -39.41
N SER A 589 28.75 76.72 -40.61
CA SER A 589 29.10 77.44 -41.84
C SER A 589 28.54 78.87 -41.85
N ILE A 590 27.27 79.07 -41.45
CA ILE A 590 26.66 80.41 -41.36
C ILE A 590 27.44 81.30 -40.40
N ILE A 591 27.77 80.81 -39.20
CA ILE A 591 28.56 81.57 -38.22
C ILE A 591 29.92 81.94 -38.79
N ASN A 592 30.63 81.00 -39.40
CA ASN A 592 31.94 81.26 -39.99
C ASN A 592 31.88 82.33 -41.10
N TYR A 593 30.87 82.29 -41.98
CA TYR A 593 30.72 83.31 -43.03
C TYR A 593 30.37 84.67 -42.45
N VAL A 594 29.52 84.73 -41.43
CA VAL A 594 29.21 85.99 -40.72
C VAL A 594 30.48 86.55 -40.05
N ASP A 595 31.28 85.70 -39.41
CA ASP A 595 32.56 86.09 -38.79
C ASP A 595 33.58 86.58 -39.82
N LEU A 596 33.64 85.97 -41.00
CA LEU A 596 34.48 86.43 -42.11
C LEU A 596 34.03 87.81 -42.60
N ILE A 597 32.73 88.00 -42.80
CA ILE A 597 32.16 89.29 -43.23
C ILE A 597 32.44 90.38 -42.18
N LYS A 598 32.37 90.08 -40.88
CA LYS A 598 32.68 91.03 -39.79
C LYS A 598 34.14 91.52 -39.79
N ARG A 599 35.06 90.76 -40.39
CA ARG A 599 36.50 91.12 -40.45
C ARG A 599 36.84 91.99 -41.66
N GLU A 600 35.95 92.08 -42.64
CA GLU A 600 36.10 92.98 -43.78
C GLU A 600 35.80 94.43 -43.39
N ASN A 601 36.38 95.39 -44.12
CA ASN A 601 36.13 96.81 -43.88
C ASN A 601 34.79 97.25 -44.51
N ILE A 602 33.71 97.16 -43.75
CA ILE A 602 32.35 97.54 -44.19
C ILE A 602 32.12 99.05 -43.96
N GLU A 603 32.08 99.83 -45.05
CA GLU A 603 31.85 101.29 -44.99
C GLU A 603 30.37 101.68 -44.76
N ASP A 604 29.41 100.84 -45.17
CA ASP A 604 27.97 101.11 -45.00
C ASP A 604 27.47 100.65 -43.62
N GLU A 605 27.07 101.62 -42.77
CA GLU A 605 26.51 101.38 -41.44
C GLU A 605 25.29 100.44 -41.44
N LYS A 606 24.46 100.45 -42.49
CA LYS A 606 23.29 99.56 -42.58
C LYS A 606 23.71 98.10 -42.76
N ILE A 607 24.72 97.87 -43.60
CA ILE A 607 25.27 96.52 -43.83
C ILE A 607 25.91 96.00 -42.54
N LYS A 608 26.68 96.84 -41.85
CA LYS A 608 27.26 96.51 -40.54
C LYS A 608 26.17 96.10 -39.52
N GLY A 609 25.08 96.86 -39.47
CA GLY A 609 23.91 96.53 -38.64
C GLY A 609 23.26 95.18 -39.01
N TYR A 610 23.14 94.84 -40.29
CA TYR A 610 22.60 93.54 -40.73
C TYR A 610 23.52 92.38 -40.31
N VAL A 611 24.83 92.54 -40.45
CA VAL A 611 25.82 91.53 -40.07
C VAL A 611 25.79 91.28 -38.55
N ASP A 612 25.69 92.34 -37.74
CA ASP A 612 25.54 92.22 -36.29
C ASP A 612 24.25 91.50 -35.88
N ILE A 613 23.15 91.69 -36.63
CA ILE A 613 21.90 90.95 -36.41
C ILE A 613 22.09 89.48 -36.79
N LEU A 614 22.69 89.18 -37.94
CA LEU A 614 22.94 87.80 -38.39
C LEU A 614 23.84 87.05 -37.41
N ASP A 615 24.86 87.70 -36.86
CA ASP A 615 25.74 87.12 -35.84
C ASP A 615 24.93 86.76 -34.58
N LYS A 616 24.21 87.73 -34.01
CA LYS A 616 23.35 87.50 -32.83
C LYS A 616 22.34 86.38 -33.06
N LYS A 617 21.69 86.33 -34.23
CA LYS A 617 20.70 85.27 -34.55
C LYS A 617 21.34 83.89 -34.75
N SER A 618 22.52 83.82 -35.38
CA SER A 618 23.24 82.57 -35.62
C SER A 618 23.80 81.98 -34.32
N GLN A 619 24.39 82.82 -33.46
CA GLN A 619 24.84 82.42 -32.12
C GLN A 619 23.67 81.97 -31.25
N ARG A 620 22.53 82.66 -31.33
CA ARG A 620 21.31 82.24 -30.62
C ARG A 620 20.80 80.88 -31.08
N LEU A 621 20.79 80.62 -32.39
CA LEU A 621 20.37 79.30 -32.92
C LEU A 621 21.33 78.19 -32.50
N LYS A 622 22.63 78.50 -32.38
CA LYS A 622 23.64 77.54 -31.92
C LYS A 622 23.35 77.11 -30.49
N ASN A 623 23.15 78.08 -29.60
CA ASN A 623 22.85 77.82 -28.19
C ASN A 623 21.52 77.07 -28.04
N LEU A 624 20.49 77.41 -28.82
CA LEU A 624 19.21 76.67 -28.82
C LEU A 624 19.36 75.21 -29.24
N THR A 625 20.16 74.96 -30.27
CA THR A 625 20.40 73.60 -30.78
C THR A 625 21.20 72.78 -29.76
N GLU A 626 22.21 73.38 -29.12
CA GLU A 626 23.00 72.74 -28.07
C GLU A 626 22.15 72.44 -26.83
N ASP A 627 21.33 73.39 -26.35
CA ASP A 627 20.39 73.20 -25.24
C ASP A 627 19.36 72.09 -25.55
N LEU A 628 18.87 72.00 -26.79
CA LEU A 628 17.91 70.97 -27.22
C LEU A 628 18.50 69.56 -27.13
N VAL A 629 19.72 69.38 -27.65
CA VAL A 629 20.44 68.09 -27.57
C VAL A 629 20.70 67.73 -26.12
N GLU A 630 21.17 68.70 -25.33
CA GLU A 630 21.46 68.50 -23.92
C GLU A 630 20.19 68.09 -23.15
N ALA A 631 19.09 68.82 -23.31
CA ALA A 631 17.81 68.50 -22.68
C ALA A 631 17.27 67.12 -23.08
N SER A 632 17.42 66.72 -24.35
CA SER A 632 17.03 65.41 -24.85
C SER A 632 17.85 64.27 -24.23
N LYS A 633 19.18 64.41 -24.19
CA LYS A 633 20.09 63.43 -23.58
C LYS A 633 19.87 63.28 -22.08
N ILE A 634 19.63 64.39 -21.39
CA ILE A 634 19.36 64.40 -19.95
C ILE A 634 18.03 63.69 -19.67
N SER A 635 16.98 64.02 -20.41
CA SER A 635 15.64 63.49 -20.12
C SER A 635 15.47 62.00 -20.46
N SER A 636 16.26 61.50 -21.40
CA SER A 636 16.31 60.09 -21.76
C SER A 636 17.19 59.24 -20.85
N GLY A 637 17.91 59.88 -19.92
CA GLY A 637 18.92 59.22 -19.08
C GLY A 637 20.16 58.77 -19.84
N ASN A 638 20.30 59.11 -21.13
CA ASN A 638 21.46 58.77 -21.96
C ASN A 638 22.64 59.74 -21.73
N ILE A 639 22.96 59.98 -20.45
CA ILE A 639 24.03 60.84 -19.99
C ILE A 639 24.87 60.09 -18.94
N LYS A 640 26.18 60.06 -19.15
CA LYS A 640 27.11 59.47 -18.17
C LYS A 640 27.50 60.57 -17.18
N LEU A 641 27.22 60.34 -15.90
CA LEU A 641 27.58 61.24 -14.80
C LEU A 641 28.87 60.78 -14.13
N GLU A 642 29.80 61.70 -13.90
CA GLU A 642 31.02 61.47 -13.14
C GLU A 642 30.84 62.00 -11.71
N MET A 643 30.20 61.19 -10.86
CA MET A 643 29.88 61.56 -9.48
C MET A 643 31.16 61.61 -8.63
N THR A 644 31.48 62.78 -8.10
CA THR A 644 32.65 63.07 -7.27
C THR A 644 32.27 63.95 -6.08
N LYS A 645 33.09 63.93 -5.02
CA LYS A 645 32.93 64.84 -3.88
C LYS A 645 33.33 66.26 -4.31
N ILE A 646 32.39 67.20 -4.28
CA ILE A 646 32.59 68.59 -4.73
C ILE A 646 32.32 69.54 -3.57
N ASN A 647 33.23 70.50 -3.37
CA ASN A 647 33.02 71.64 -2.49
C ASN A 647 32.03 72.62 -3.13
N PHE A 648 30.79 72.60 -2.65
CA PHE A 648 29.71 73.38 -3.25
C PHE A 648 29.85 74.89 -2.97
N VAL A 649 30.46 75.26 -1.85
CA VAL A 649 30.78 76.66 -1.50
C VAL A 649 31.70 77.28 -2.57
N GLU A 650 32.76 76.55 -2.94
CA GLU A 650 33.73 77.00 -3.93
C GLU A 650 33.10 77.14 -5.32
N LEU A 651 32.30 76.16 -5.73
CA LEU A 651 31.59 76.19 -7.01
C LEU A 651 30.63 77.38 -7.11
N ILE A 652 29.87 77.68 -6.04
CA ILE A 652 28.94 78.81 -6.00
C ILE A 652 29.70 80.13 -6.10
N ASN A 653 30.81 80.30 -5.36
CA ASN A 653 31.63 81.50 -5.38
C ASN A 653 32.31 81.71 -6.75
N GLN A 654 32.81 80.64 -7.37
CA GLN A 654 33.39 80.72 -8.72
C GLN A 654 32.34 81.15 -9.75
N THR A 655 31.15 80.55 -9.70
CA THR A 655 30.05 80.90 -10.61
C THR A 655 29.56 82.33 -10.36
N GLU A 656 29.55 82.81 -9.10
CA GLU A 656 29.21 84.20 -8.79
C GLU A 656 30.22 85.18 -9.42
N GLY A 657 31.52 84.88 -9.32
CA GLY A 657 32.58 85.68 -9.92
C GLY A 657 32.40 85.86 -11.43
N GLU A 658 32.04 84.78 -12.14
CA GLU A 658 31.78 84.81 -13.59
C GLU A 658 30.55 85.65 -13.98
N PHE A 659 29.58 85.84 -13.07
CA PHE A 659 28.35 86.59 -13.31
C PHE A 659 28.36 88.00 -12.73
N SER A 660 29.41 88.38 -12.01
CA SER A 660 29.54 89.70 -11.36
C SER A 660 29.37 90.88 -12.33
N GLU A 661 29.98 90.81 -13.53
CA GLU A 661 29.86 91.84 -14.57
C GLU A 661 28.42 91.93 -15.11
N LYS A 662 27.78 90.78 -15.37
CA LYS A 662 26.39 90.72 -15.86
C LYS A 662 25.39 91.26 -14.85
N PHE A 663 25.56 90.92 -13.57
CA PHE A 663 24.74 91.46 -12.48
C PHE A 663 24.98 92.97 -12.29
N GLY A 664 26.24 93.41 -12.34
CA GLY A 664 26.63 94.81 -12.28
C GLY A 664 26.05 95.66 -13.41
N ALA A 665 26.03 95.14 -14.65
CA ALA A 665 25.46 95.82 -15.81
C ALA A 665 23.96 96.13 -15.67
N LYS A 666 23.23 95.37 -14.83
CA LYS A 666 21.81 95.58 -14.49
C LYS A 666 21.58 96.22 -13.11
N GLY A 667 22.65 96.60 -12.42
CA GLY A 667 22.57 97.14 -11.06
C GLY A 667 22.05 96.14 -10.01
N LEU A 668 22.14 94.83 -10.26
CA LEU A 668 21.65 93.81 -9.33
C LEU A 668 22.58 93.68 -8.13
N GLN A 669 22.04 93.89 -6.92
CA GLN A 669 22.79 93.77 -5.67
C GLN A 669 22.71 92.33 -5.14
N VAL A 670 23.83 91.60 -5.20
CA VAL A 670 23.92 90.24 -4.64
C VAL A 670 24.08 90.29 -3.12
N ILE A 671 23.17 89.64 -2.40
CA ILE A 671 23.22 89.43 -0.95
C ILE A 671 23.44 87.93 -0.72
N LYS A 672 24.62 87.56 -0.20
CA LYS A 672 24.98 86.16 0.00
C LYS A 672 25.04 85.75 1.47
N THR A 673 24.48 84.59 1.77
CA THR A 673 24.59 83.92 3.07
C THR A 673 25.14 82.51 2.83
N ILE A 674 26.46 82.36 2.86
CA ILE A 674 27.15 81.09 2.59
C ILE A 674 28.06 80.77 3.78
N PRO A 675 28.16 79.51 4.24
CA PRO A 675 29.05 79.14 5.34
C PRO A 675 30.52 79.36 4.98
N GLU A 676 31.35 79.66 5.99
CA GLU A 676 32.80 79.77 5.81
C GLU A 676 33.47 78.39 5.65
N ASP A 677 32.89 77.35 6.27
CA ASP A 677 33.36 75.97 6.17
C ASP A 677 33.04 75.34 4.82
N SER A 678 33.88 74.40 4.37
CA SER A 678 33.61 73.64 3.15
C SER A 678 32.38 72.75 3.30
N VAL A 679 31.47 72.83 2.33
CA VAL A 679 30.25 72.02 2.28
C VAL A 679 30.34 71.12 1.06
N SER A 680 30.43 69.80 1.28
CA SER A 680 30.61 68.82 0.21
C SER A 680 29.31 68.11 -0.17
N ILE A 681 29.09 67.94 -1.48
CA ILE A 681 28.02 67.13 -2.08
C ILE A 681 28.62 66.11 -3.04
N ASN A 682 27.92 64.98 -3.26
CA ASN A 682 28.31 64.02 -4.29
C ASN A 682 27.59 64.39 -5.59
N ALA A 683 28.30 64.99 -6.54
CA ALA A 683 27.73 65.43 -7.80
C ALA A 683 28.78 65.34 -8.93
N ASP A 684 28.36 65.60 -10.15
CA ASP A 684 29.25 65.82 -11.30
C ASP A 684 29.49 67.33 -11.41
N GLY A 685 30.76 67.74 -11.34
CA GLY A 685 31.17 69.14 -11.22
C GLY A 685 30.72 70.00 -12.39
N ARG A 686 30.80 69.46 -13.61
CA ARG A 686 30.37 70.18 -14.82
C ARG A 686 28.86 70.33 -14.84
N ARG A 687 28.13 69.30 -14.42
CA ARG A 687 26.66 69.28 -14.46
C ARG A 687 26.05 70.13 -13.35
N ILE A 688 26.62 70.12 -12.15
CA ILE A 688 26.11 70.99 -11.08
C ILE A 688 26.48 72.46 -11.32
N TRP A 689 27.64 72.75 -11.91
CA TRP A 689 27.96 74.10 -12.40
C TRP A 689 26.92 74.56 -13.43
N ARG A 690 26.55 73.70 -14.39
CA ARG A 690 25.51 73.99 -15.39
C ARG A 690 24.13 74.26 -14.77
N VAL A 691 23.79 73.59 -13.66
CA VAL A 691 22.56 73.89 -12.89
C VAL A 691 22.62 75.31 -12.33
N VAL A 692 23.70 75.68 -11.63
CA VAL A 692 23.86 77.02 -11.04
C VAL A 692 23.94 78.10 -12.13
N GLU A 693 24.66 77.84 -13.22
CA GLU A 693 24.77 78.71 -14.39
C GLU A 693 23.39 79.01 -15.00
N ASN A 694 22.53 78.01 -15.15
CA ASN A 694 21.16 78.18 -15.66
C ASN A 694 20.32 79.06 -14.72
N LEU A 695 20.46 78.90 -13.41
CA LEU A 695 19.78 79.76 -12.43
C LEU A 695 20.28 81.21 -12.49
N TYR A 696 21.60 81.41 -12.55
CA TYR A 696 22.19 82.76 -12.58
C TYR A 696 21.91 83.48 -13.89
N ASN A 697 21.92 82.77 -15.03
CA ASN A 697 21.47 83.32 -16.31
C ASN A 697 19.99 83.71 -16.28
N ASN A 698 19.13 82.95 -15.58
CA ASN A 698 17.72 83.34 -15.41
C ASN A 698 17.58 84.63 -14.58
N ILE A 699 18.34 84.76 -13.48
CA ILE A 699 18.37 86.00 -12.70
C ILE A 699 18.82 87.17 -13.58
N ALA A 700 19.96 87.03 -14.26
CA ALA A 700 20.51 88.11 -15.09
C ALA A 700 19.54 88.55 -16.19
N LYS A 701 18.69 87.64 -16.70
CA LYS A 701 17.73 87.96 -17.75
C LYS A 701 16.44 88.58 -17.23
N TYR A 702 15.86 88.02 -16.16
CA TYR A 702 14.48 88.31 -15.77
C TYR A 702 14.35 89.07 -14.44
N ALA A 703 15.43 89.26 -13.67
CA ALA A 703 15.36 90.07 -12.46
C ALA A 703 15.12 91.55 -12.78
N MET A 704 14.30 92.20 -11.95
CA MET A 704 14.05 93.63 -12.01
C MET A 704 15.37 94.41 -11.85
N GLU A 705 15.63 95.37 -12.73
CA GLU A 705 16.85 96.19 -12.65
C GLU A 705 16.96 96.93 -11.32
N ASN A 706 18.18 97.13 -10.82
CA ASN A 706 18.47 97.77 -9.53
C ASN A 706 17.85 97.08 -8.30
N SER A 707 17.50 95.79 -8.40
CA SER A 707 16.94 94.99 -7.30
C SER A 707 18.00 94.12 -6.59
N ARG A 708 17.57 93.43 -5.52
CA ARG A 708 18.43 92.50 -4.75
C ARG A 708 18.24 91.06 -5.20
N VAL A 709 19.34 90.32 -5.25
CA VAL A 709 19.37 88.87 -5.49
C VAL A 709 19.92 88.21 -4.23
N TYR A 710 19.17 87.29 -3.66
CA TYR A 710 19.58 86.55 -2.46
C TYR A 710 20.09 85.17 -2.86
N ILE A 711 21.28 84.84 -2.39
CA ILE A 711 21.95 83.55 -2.63
C ILE A 711 22.29 82.96 -1.27
N ASP A 712 21.59 81.91 -0.88
CA ASP A 712 21.73 81.27 0.42
C ASP A 712 22.19 79.83 0.24
N LEU A 713 23.21 79.43 1.01
CA LEU A 713 23.63 78.04 1.16
C LEU A 713 23.54 77.68 2.64
N LYS A 714 22.78 76.63 2.97
CA LYS A 714 22.68 76.11 4.34
C LYS A 714 23.01 74.64 4.34
N ALA A 715 23.80 74.19 5.31
CA ALA A 715 24.11 72.79 5.50
C ALA A 715 23.68 72.38 6.91
N ASP A 716 22.88 71.33 7.02
CA ASP A 716 22.60 70.63 8.28
C ASP A 716 23.41 69.32 8.34
N LYS A 717 23.14 68.43 9.30
CA LYS A 717 23.81 67.14 9.43
C LYS A 717 23.63 66.25 8.20
N ASP A 718 22.43 66.24 7.63
CA ASP A 718 22.06 65.27 6.60
C ASP A 718 21.95 65.86 5.19
N GLN A 719 21.77 67.18 5.06
CA GLN A 719 21.44 67.82 3.78
C GLN A 719 22.11 69.19 3.58
N VAL A 720 22.31 69.53 2.31
CA VAL A 720 22.82 70.80 1.83
C VAL A 720 21.74 71.44 0.97
N VAL A 721 21.27 72.63 1.37
CA VAL A 721 20.19 73.38 0.72
C VAL A 721 20.78 74.66 0.13
N PHE A 722 20.75 74.77 -1.19
CA PHE A 722 21.09 75.98 -1.94
C PHE A 722 19.82 76.64 -2.45
N SER A 723 19.64 77.92 -2.20
CA SER A 723 18.50 78.66 -2.75
C SER A 723 18.89 80.01 -3.32
N VAL A 724 18.22 80.35 -4.40
CA VAL A 724 18.39 81.59 -5.13
C VAL A 724 17.04 82.28 -5.20
N LYS A 725 17.00 83.57 -4.89
CA LYS A 725 15.77 84.36 -4.83
C LYS A 725 15.98 85.74 -5.46
N ASN A 726 15.07 86.14 -6.35
CA ASN A 726 15.05 87.48 -6.96
C ASN A 726 13.61 87.99 -7.13
N ILE A 727 13.48 89.29 -7.36
CA ILE A 727 12.23 89.91 -7.82
C ILE A 727 12.29 89.96 -9.34
N SER A 728 11.26 89.45 -10.01
CA SER A 728 11.14 89.43 -11.47
C SER A 728 10.70 90.80 -11.99
N GLU A 729 11.16 91.18 -13.18
CA GLU A 729 10.76 92.43 -13.85
C GLU A 729 9.26 92.46 -14.19
N HIS A 730 8.67 91.29 -14.44
CA HIS A 730 7.25 91.11 -14.72
C HIS A 730 6.62 90.11 -13.75
N PRO A 731 5.35 90.29 -13.36
CA PRO A 731 4.62 89.32 -12.54
C PRO A 731 4.56 87.95 -13.21
N LEU A 732 4.80 86.88 -12.44
CA LEU A 732 4.78 85.51 -12.93
C LEU A 732 3.37 84.91 -12.72
N ASN A 733 2.51 85.05 -13.73
CA ASN A 733 1.14 84.50 -13.72
C ASN A 733 1.09 83.05 -14.26
N ILE A 734 2.07 82.22 -13.90
CA ILE A 734 2.19 80.82 -14.34
C ILE A 734 2.45 79.93 -13.12
N ASN A 735 1.99 78.68 -13.14
CA ASN A 735 2.27 77.73 -12.08
C ASN A 735 3.78 77.38 -12.03
N ALA A 736 4.32 77.20 -10.83
CA ALA A 736 5.71 76.82 -10.59
C ALA A 736 6.11 75.52 -11.32
N ASP A 737 5.19 74.55 -11.43
CA ASP A 737 5.43 73.29 -12.14
C ASP A 737 5.58 73.49 -13.66
N GLU A 738 4.76 74.37 -14.24
CA GLU A 738 4.77 74.68 -15.68
C GLU A 738 6.06 75.40 -16.11
N LEU A 739 6.68 76.21 -15.25
CA LEU A 739 7.97 76.85 -15.54
C LEU A 739 9.14 75.87 -15.71
N THR A 740 8.97 74.63 -15.26
CA THR A 740 9.97 73.56 -15.44
C THR A 740 9.70 72.68 -16.67
N GLU A 741 8.59 72.89 -17.37
CA GLU A 741 8.30 72.22 -18.63
C GLU A 741 9.14 72.78 -19.78
N ARG A 742 9.37 71.95 -20.81
CA ARG A 742 10.22 72.33 -21.94
C ARG A 742 9.51 73.38 -22.81
N PHE A 743 10.27 74.41 -23.20
CA PHE A 743 9.82 75.50 -24.08
C PHE A 743 8.79 76.46 -23.47
N ILE A 744 8.45 76.30 -22.19
CA ILE A 744 7.59 77.25 -21.46
C ILE A 744 8.40 78.47 -21.03
N ARG A 745 7.78 79.65 -21.08
CA ARG A 745 8.34 80.92 -20.61
C ARG A 745 7.29 81.67 -19.80
N GLY A 746 7.75 82.42 -18.80
CA GLY A 746 6.93 83.20 -17.86
C GLY A 746 6.40 84.54 -18.41
N ASP A 747 6.84 85.00 -19.59
CA ASP A 747 6.54 86.32 -20.12
C ASP A 747 5.48 86.33 -21.23
N VAL A 748 4.61 87.35 -21.22
CA VAL A 748 3.52 87.50 -22.21
C VAL A 748 4.04 88.06 -23.54
N SER A 749 5.13 88.84 -23.52
CA SER A 749 5.78 89.37 -24.72
C SER A 749 6.94 88.47 -25.14
N ARG A 750 6.80 87.73 -26.25
CA ARG A 750 7.85 86.86 -26.84
C ARG A 750 9.16 87.58 -27.27
N SER A 751 9.41 88.80 -26.81
CA SER A 751 10.53 89.66 -27.15
C SER A 751 11.82 89.33 -26.40
N THR A 752 11.77 88.59 -25.27
CA THR A 752 12.96 88.23 -24.50
C THR A 752 13.72 87.02 -25.08
N GLU A 753 15.05 86.97 -24.88
CA GLU A 753 15.91 85.91 -25.39
C GLU A 753 16.06 84.72 -24.42
N GLY A 754 15.54 83.55 -24.78
CA GLY A 754 15.72 82.31 -24.00
C GLY A 754 15.28 81.05 -24.76
N SER A 755 15.77 79.87 -24.38
CA SER A 755 15.37 78.59 -24.97
C SER A 755 14.10 78.00 -24.37
N GLY A 756 13.74 78.42 -23.15
CA GLY A 756 12.72 77.75 -22.34
C GLY A 756 13.14 76.34 -21.89
N LEU A 757 14.43 76.01 -22.00
CA LEU A 757 14.97 74.69 -21.63
C LEU A 757 15.79 74.74 -20.34
N GLY A 758 16.34 75.90 -19.96
CA GLY A 758 17.29 76.03 -18.84
C GLY A 758 16.78 75.52 -17.49
N LEU A 759 15.55 75.86 -17.09
CA LEU A 759 14.97 75.35 -15.82
C LEU A 759 14.68 73.84 -15.88
N SER A 760 14.23 73.33 -17.02
CA SER A 760 14.00 71.89 -17.22
C SER A 760 15.33 71.09 -17.17
N ILE A 761 16.41 71.65 -17.74
CA ILE A 761 17.76 71.08 -17.68
C ILE A 761 18.25 71.09 -16.23
N ALA A 762 18.11 72.21 -15.53
CA ALA A 762 18.51 72.34 -14.13
C ALA A 762 17.79 71.31 -13.23
N LYS A 763 16.45 71.22 -13.32
CA LYS A 763 15.63 70.25 -12.59
C LYS A 763 16.07 68.81 -12.86
N ASN A 764 16.20 68.44 -14.13
CA ASN A 764 16.54 67.06 -14.49
C ASN A 764 17.98 66.69 -14.09
N LEU A 765 18.96 67.60 -14.23
CA LEU A 765 20.33 67.36 -13.78
C LEU A 765 20.39 67.18 -12.26
N THR A 766 19.72 68.05 -11.50
CA THR A 766 19.61 67.91 -10.04
C THR A 766 19.02 66.56 -9.66
N ASN A 767 17.91 66.15 -10.29
CA ASN A 767 17.25 64.88 -10.01
C ASN A 767 18.12 63.66 -10.38
N LEU A 768 18.80 63.68 -11.53
CA LEU A 768 19.73 62.62 -11.94
C LEU A 768 20.92 62.47 -10.97
N GLN A 769 21.31 63.57 -10.32
CA GLN A 769 22.35 63.60 -9.28
C GLN A 769 21.81 63.29 -7.88
N LYS A 770 20.57 62.80 -7.76
CA LYS A 770 19.87 62.46 -6.51
C LYS A 770 19.58 63.65 -5.59
N GLY A 771 19.55 64.86 -6.13
CA GLY A 771 19.05 66.05 -5.43
C GLY A 771 17.56 66.29 -5.70
N THR A 772 16.96 67.25 -5.00
CA THR A 772 15.61 67.76 -5.27
C THR A 772 15.68 69.21 -5.75
N PHE A 773 14.76 69.59 -6.66
CA PHE A 773 14.68 70.92 -7.25
C PHE A 773 13.24 71.45 -7.12
N GLU A 774 13.06 72.57 -6.42
CA GLU A 774 11.76 73.15 -6.11
C GLU A 774 11.71 74.63 -6.53
N ILE A 775 10.58 75.05 -7.09
CA ILE A 775 10.30 76.45 -7.44
C ILE A 775 9.18 76.96 -6.54
N TYR A 776 9.37 78.16 -5.99
CA TYR A 776 8.36 78.91 -5.27
C TYR A 776 8.13 80.25 -5.96
N LEU A 777 6.87 80.55 -6.26
CA LEU A 777 6.43 81.78 -6.91
C LEU A 777 5.42 82.50 -6.00
N ASP A 778 5.56 83.82 -5.86
CA ASP A 778 4.61 84.67 -5.15
C ASP A 778 4.58 86.06 -5.79
N GLY A 779 3.64 86.26 -6.72
CA GLY A 779 3.54 87.48 -7.52
C GLY A 779 4.75 87.68 -8.44
N ASP A 780 5.62 88.63 -8.09
CA ASP A 780 6.89 88.91 -8.76
C ASP A 780 8.08 88.18 -8.14
N LEU A 781 7.90 87.52 -6.99
CA LEU A 781 8.95 86.81 -6.29
C LEU A 781 9.22 85.45 -6.95
N PHE A 782 10.47 85.23 -7.36
CA PHE A 782 10.97 83.96 -7.86
C PHE A 782 11.99 83.38 -6.88
N ARG A 783 11.78 82.14 -6.44
CA ARG A 783 12.74 81.40 -5.62
C ARG A 783 12.91 79.98 -6.14
N VAL A 784 14.16 79.54 -6.28
CA VAL A 784 14.51 78.15 -6.54
C VAL A 784 15.28 77.60 -5.35
N THR A 785 14.95 76.38 -4.95
CA THR A 785 15.64 75.64 -3.89
C THR A 785 16.14 74.30 -4.43
N ILE A 786 17.41 74.02 -4.23
CA ILE A 786 18.06 72.76 -4.59
C ILE A 786 18.59 72.11 -3.32
N THR A 787 18.26 70.83 -3.11
CA THR A 787 18.70 70.07 -1.93
C THR A 787 19.47 68.83 -2.33
N PHE A 788 20.63 68.61 -1.70
CA PHE A 788 21.43 67.40 -1.86
C PHE A 788 21.74 66.75 -0.51
N PRO A 789 21.92 65.43 -0.44
CA PRO A 789 22.50 64.78 0.73
C PRO A 789 23.91 65.31 1.00
N ARG A 790 24.21 65.63 2.26
CA ARG A 790 25.55 66.08 2.66
C ARG A 790 26.53 64.91 2.62
N VAL A 791 27.71 65.15 2.08
CA VAL A 791 28.83 64.19 2.12
C VAL A 791 29.85 64.68 3.13
N VAL A 792 30.05 63.93 4.20
CA VAL A 792 31.06 64.24 5.23
C VAL A 792 32.46 63.93 4.71
#